data_AF-R6STV3-F1
#
_entry.id   AF-R6STV3-F1
#
_cell.length_a   1.000
_cell.length_b   1.000
_cell.length_c   1.000
_cell.angle_alpha   90.00
_cell.angle_beta   90.00
_cell.angle_gamma   90.00
#
_symmetry.space_group_name_H-M   'P 1'
#
loop_
_entity.id
_entity.type
_entity.pdbx_description
1 polymer ?
#
loop_
_entity_poly.entity_id
_entity_poly.type
_entity_poly.pdbx_seq_one_letter_code
_entity_poly.pdbx_strand_id
1 'polypeptide(L)'
;MNTRKSKKGFTIVELVIVIAVIAILAAVLIPTFANLIRQANKSSDTQLVKNMNTILSAAEALNGKNETMADALQDILDAGYSVEKLTPTTEKCHIVWNQKTDRMIFLDENFEVEYPKDEKIDDTNDIWMVVGDKAALDAYQANYSIYLTEDFKEETVKVAHGLDVGSCKTIKTVECVNESYAGTILINMAGGNLTVNAPKATVNHYGDAALVEIEAVANASYHENGNVDEIRLKAGRVVVESKGNVAGVRIVADAISDGENGKKNVSVEVAAGGKLGAVGATNGTVAADLKNIVSGSTDVIESPVEVTNDFAGGFGTENSPYLIATAEQFANIAKLSEEMGAGKAKYFKQVADIAINGSIPAFTGTYDGGNYKLMYDYSGKFGVVFTEINGYSVFKNINLVMGKVGVSLLSIADWGTSYGATFDHITFESTEDLVKVNTNNFGFVMINAIYTGGEGAPVYTFSNITNNVNLQNDGTCTGLIVGSGPCFNVKTVLNYENCVNNGTITGTSSVGFLYGNSAYIASVAESESVINVKDCKNKGLFTALNDSANVAFAPKLADLNDKYQGTAGGTFLSENYLSNKNCTVNQNGTVFSINTADTNVSYKLVFNVSAIYSKKDGKAWTDADTVVAKDKEKWDTIWNVSNGTKYPIDLSVDIDATGELSGSFKAYDKKTAAANGISATNFTDGYALVVKDGVTYLVFDVTEDVYIDCAVKLSVYAYDANGNLKGIKGIK
;
A
#
# COMPACT_ATOMS: atom_id res chain seq x y z
N MET A 1 42.36 6.15 -86.57
CA MET A 1 41.79 5.70 -85.28
C MET A 1 42.93 5.38 -84.32
N ASN A 2 42.86 5.91 -83.09
CA ASN A 2 43.94 5.98 -82.08
C ASN A 2 44.63 4.65 -81.74
N THR A 3 45.96 4.60 -81.87
CA THR A 3 46.82 3.58 -81.26
C THR A 3 47.35 4.08 -79.90
N ARG A 4 46.93 3.41 -78.83
CA ARG A 4 47.28 3.68 -77.42
C ARG A 4 48.78 3.41 -77.17
N LYS A 5 49.50 4.39 -76.61
CA LYS A 5 50.84 4.19 -76.02
C LYS A 5 50.73 3.27 -74.80
N SER A 6 51.49 2.17 -74.77
CA SER A 6 51.57 1.30 -73.59
C SER A 6 52.27 2.04 -72.45
N LYS A 7 51.61 2.10 -71.29
CA LYS A 7 52.24 2.54 -70.04
C LYS A 7 53.12 1.39 -69.56
N LYS A 8 54.41 1.64 -69.33
CA LYS A 8 55.33 0.66 -68.72
C LYS A 8 54.80 0.30 -67.32
N GLY A 9 54.50 -0.98 -67.09
CA GLY A 9 54.18 -1.50 -65.75
C GLY A 9 55.45 -1.73 -64.95
N PHE A 10 55.33 -1.72 -63.61
CA PHE A 10 56.42 -2.05 -62.69
C PHE A 10 56.94 -3.48 -62.91
N THR A 11 58.25 -3.70 -62.77
CA THR A 11 58.85 -5.04 -62.81
C THR A 11 58.62 -5.77 -61.47
N ILE A 12 58.61 -7.12 -61.51
CA ILE A 12 58.44 -7.94 -60.30
C ILE A 12 59.54 -7.64 -59.26
N VAL A 13 60.78 -7.39 -59.72
CA VAL A 13 61.90 -7.05 -58.83
C VAL A 13 61.67 -5.72 -58.12
N GLU A 14 61.20 -4.69 -58.82
CA GLU A 14 60.86 -3.39 -58.21
C GLU A 14 59.74 -3.54 -57.16
N LEU A 15 58.73 -4.36 -57.43
CA LEU A 15 57.64 -4.60 -56.48
C LEU A 15 58.12 -5.31 -55.20
N VAL A 16 58.99 -6.33 -55.34
CA VAL A 16 59.55 -7.07 -54.18
C VAL A 16 60.43 -6.18 -53.31
N ILE A 17 61.21 -5.28 -53.92
CA ILE A 17 62.02 -4.31 -53.16
C ILE A 17 61.13 -3.34 -52.38
N VAL A 18 60.04 -2.86 -52.99
CA VAL A 18 59.11 -1.93 -52.32
C VAL A 18 58.45 -2.56 -51.10
N ILE A 19 57.95 -3.79 -51.20
CA ILE A 19 57.35 -4.48 -50.03
C ILE A 19 58.39 -4.76 -48.95
N ALA A 20 59.64 -5.08 -49.31
CA ALA A 20 60.70 -5.33 -48.33
C ALA A 20 61.07 -4.05 -47.56
N VAL A 21 61.14 -2.91 -48.23
CA VAL A 21 61.37 -1.60 -47.58
C VAL A 21 60.20 -1.22 -46.67
N ILE A 22 58.96 -1.39 -47.13
CA ILE A 22 57.76 -1.15 -46.31
C ILE A 22 57.78 -2.06 -45.07
N ALA A 23 58.17 -3.34 -45.21
CA ALA A 23 58.25 -4.28 -44.09
C ALA A 23 59.30 -3.85 -43.04
N ILE A 24 60.49 -3.42 -43.47
CA ILE A 24 61.54 -2.92 -42.56
C ILE A 24 61.08 -1.64 -41.86
N LEU A 25 60.49 -0.70 -42.61
CA LEU A 25 59.96 0.55 -42.04
C LEU A 25 58.84 0.24 -41.04
N ALA A 26 57.91 -0.65 -41.38
CA ALA A 26 56.83 -1.07 -40.50
C ALA A 26 57.34 -1.75 -39.22
N ALA A 27 58.37 -2.59 -39.31
CA ALA A 27 58.95 -3.30 -38.17
C ALA A 27 59.53 -2.35 -37.09
N VAL A 28 60.09 -1.20 -37.50
CA VAL A 28 60.61 -0.18 -36.56
C VAL A 28 59.54 0.84 -36.14
N LEU A 29 58.63 1.20 -37.06
CA LEU A 29 57.61 2.21 -36.82
C LEU A 29 56.47 1.72 -35.92
N ILE A 30 55.98 0.49 -36.08
CA ILE A 30 54.83 -0.02 -35.31
C ILE A 30 55.10 0.01 -33.79
N PRO A 31 56.23 -0.55 -33.27
CA PRO A 31 56.53 -0.48 -31.83
C PRO A 31 56.71 0.95 -31.34
N THR A 32 57.32 1.82 -32.17
CA THR A 32 57.55 3.23 -31.83
C THR A 32 56.24 4.00 -31.70
N PHE A 33 55.33 3.86 -32.67
CA PHE A 33 54.01 4.49 -32.62
C PHE A 33 53.14 3.92 -31.51
N ALA A 34 53.15 2.60 -31.28
CA ALA A 34 52.43 1.99 -30.16
C ALA A 34 52.90 2.55 -28.80
N ASN A 35 54.22 2.71 -28.62
CA ASN A 35 54.77 3.30 -27.40
C ASN A 35 54.46 4.81 -27.26
N LEU A 36 54.45 5.57 -28.36
CA LEU A 36 54.05 6.98 -28.36
C LEU A 36 52.57 7.15 -27.99
N ILE A 37 51.69 6.32 -28.56
CA ILE A 37 50.26 6.30 -28.22
C ILE A 37 50.09 5.96 -26.73
N ARG A 38 50.80 4.94 -26.25
CA ARG A 38 50.78 4.55 -24.84
C ARG A 38 51.21 5.70 -23.91
N GLN A 39 52.29 6.40 -24.24
CA GLN A 39 52.75 7.57 -23.46
C GLN A 39 51.77 8.74 -23.51
N ALA A 40 51.14 8.99 -24.66
CA ALA A 40 50.11 10.02 -24.79
C ALA A 40 48.88 9.69 -23.93
N ASN A 41 48.44 8.43 -23.93
CA ASN A 41 47.36 7.94 -23.08
C ASN A 41 47.72 8.08 -21.59
N LYS A 42 48.93 7.65 -21.16
CA LYS A 42 49.40 7.85 -19.77
C LYS A 42 49.39 9.32 -19.36
N SER A 43 49.83 10.22 -20.24
CA SER A 43 49.82 11.66 -19.97
C SER A 43 48.40 12.21 -19.85
N SER A 44 47.46 11.70 -20.66
CA SER A 44 46.04 12.06 -20.59
C SER A 44 45.40 11.59 -19.28
N ASP A 45 45.62 10.33 -18.92
CA ASP A 45 45.11 9.72 -17.69
C ASP A 45 45.69 10.42 -16.44
N THR A 46 46.98 10.77 -16.46
CA THR A 46 47.63 11.57 -15.40
C THR A 46 46.99 12.95 -15.25
N GLN A 47 46.69 13.64 -16.36
CA GLN A 47 46.04 14.95 -16.31
C GLN A 47 44.60 14.85 -15.78
N LEU A 48 43.90 13.77 -16.10
CA LEU A 48 42.57 13.48 -15.57
C LEU A 48 42.61 13.33 -14.04
N VAL A 49 43.48 12.47 -13.52
CA VAL A 49 43.66 12.26 -12.06
C VAL A 49 44.08 13.56 -11.36
N LYS A 50 44.95 14.37 -11.97
CA LYS A 50 45.33 15.69 -11.43
C LYS A 50 44.13 16.63 -11.28
N ASN A 51 43.24 16.66 -12.27
CA ASN A 51 42.04 17.49 -12.23
C ASN A 51 41.08 17.00 -11.13
N MET A 52 40.86 15.68 -11.05
CA MET A 52 40.05 15.05 -9.99
C MET A 52 40.58 15.41 -8.59
N ASN A 53 41.90 15.26 -8.37
CA ASN A 53 42.51 15.59 -7.07
C ASN A 53 42.47 17.08 -6.73
N THR A 54 42.41 17.97 -7.72
CA THR A 54 42.18 19.41 -7.48
C THR A 54 40.77 19.66 -6.94
N ILE A 55 39.77 18.92 -7.44
CA ILE A 55 38.38 18.99 -6.99
C ILE A 55 38.26 18.42 -5.58
N LEU A 56 38.76 17.19 -5.35
CA LEU A 56 38.72 16.55 -4.03
C LEU A 56 39.44 17.38 -2.96
N SER A 57 40.58 17.99 -3.29
CA SER A 57 41.27 18.90 -2.36
C SER A 57 40.44 20.15 -2.01
N ALA A 58 39.66 20.66 -2.96
CA ALA A 58 38.80 21.81 -2.73
C ALA A 58 37.56 21.43 -1.91
N ALA A 59 36.95 20.27 -2.21
CA ALA A 59 35.83 19.72 -1.46
C ALA A 59 36.23 19.41 -0.01
N GLU A 60 37.40 18.78 0.19
CA GLU A 60 37.96 18.48 1.51
C GLU A 60 38.13 19.73 2.38
N ALA A 61 38.55 20.85 1.78
CA ALA A 61 38.71 22.11 2.51
C ALA A 61 37.39 22.74 2.99
N LEU A 62 36.26 22.37 2.36
CA LEU A 62 34.93 22.89 2.68
C LEU A 62 34.16 21.94 3.60
N ASN A 63 34.19 20.64 3.29
CA ASN A 63 33.31 19.63 3.86
C ASN A 63 34.05 18.54 4.65
N GLY A 64 35.38 18.53 4.62
CA GLY A 64 36.19 17.39 5.09
C GLY A 64 36.28 16.28 4.05
N LYS A 65 37.03 15.22 4.37
CA LYS A 65 37.25 14.07 3.48
C LYS A 65 35.94 13.33 3.21
N ASN A 66 35.82 12.79 2.00
CA ASN A 66 34.74 11.91 1.62
C ASN A 66 34.74 10.62 2.45
N GLU A 67 33.54 10.15 2.83
CA GLU A 67 33.36 8.91 3.59
C GLU A 67 33.40 7.69 2.66
N THR A 68 32.78 7.79 1.49
CA THR A 68 32.71 6.71 0.48
C THR A 68 33.33 7.13 -0.85
N MET A 69 33.65 6.15 -1.71
CA MET A 69 34.12 6.45 -3.06
C MET A 69 33.00 7.07 -3.90
N ALA A 70 31.75 6.66 -3.68
CA ALA A 70 30.59 7.27 -4.32
C ALA A 70 30.50 8.78 -4.06
N ASP A 71 30.74 9.23 -2.82
CA ASP A 71 30.76 10.65 -2.47
C ASP A 71 31.89 11.39 -3.21
N ALA A 72 33.10 10.81 -3.22
CA ALA A 72 34.24 11.39 -3.93
C ALA A 72 33.98 11.52 -5.44
N LEU A 73 33.33 10.52 -6.05
CA LEU A 73 32.95 10.58 -7.46
C LEU A 73 31.81 11.59 -7.72
N GLN A 74 30.90 11.78 -6.76
CA GLN A 74 29.86 12.79 -6.85
C GLN A 74 30.44 14.21 -6.82
N ASP A 75 31.41 14.50 -5.95
CA ASP A 75 32.13 15.79 -5.94
C ASP A 75 32.79 16.08 -7.29
N ILE A 76 33.41 15.07 -7.90
CA ILE A 76 34.03 15.17 -9.23
C ILE A 76 32.98 15.46 -10.31
N LEU A 77 31.83 14.77 -10.24
CA LEU A 77 30.73 14.94 -11.18
C LEU A 77 30.10 16.34 -11.09
N ASP A 78 29.86 16.84 -9.87
CA ASP A 78 29.28 18.16 -9.61
C ASP A 78 30.17 19.30 -10.11
N ALA A 79 31.49 19.08 -10.14
CA ALA A 79 32.46 19.99 -10.75
C ALA A 79 32.50 19.93 -12.30
N GLY A 80 31.63 19.13 -12.93
CA GLY A 80 31.47 19.04 -14.38
C GLY A 80 32.43 18.07 -15.07
N TYR A 81 33.12 17.21 -14.32
CA TYR A 81 33.97 16.16 -14.88
C TYR A 81 33.18 14.84 -14.93
N SER A 82 32.74 14.44 -16.14
CA SER A 82 32.07 13.15 -16.31
C SER A 82 33.03 12.01 -16.01
N VAL A 83 32.64 11.19 -15.03
CA VAL A 83 33.34 9.99 -14.56
C VAL A 83 33.13 8.78 -15.47
N GLU A 84 32.43 8.95 -16.61
CA GLU A 84 32.06 7.89 -17.59
C GLU A 84 33.24 7.11 -18.19
N LYS A 85 34.49 7.42 -17.80
CA LYS A 85 35.69 6.67 -18.16
C LYS A 85 36.70 6.58 -17.01
N LEU A 86 36.26 6.10 -15.83
CA LEU A 86 37.21 5.64 -14.79
C LEU A 86 38.08 4.46 -15.26
N THR A 87 37.81 3.90 -16.45
CA THR A 87 38.72 3.00 -17.15
C THR A 87 39.83 3.80 -17.87
N PRO A 88 41.11 3.61 -17.51
CA PRO A 88 42.21 4.32 -18.16
C PRO A 88 42.27 4.04 -19.66
N THR A 89 42.69 5.05 -20.43
CA THR A 89 42.93 4.87 -21.87
C THR A 89 44.19 4.07 -22.17
N THR A 90 45.04 3.89 -21.16
CA THR A 90 46.24 3.05 -21.21
C THR A 90 45.90 1.61 -20.83
N GLU A 91 46.14 0.66 -21.73
CA GLU A 91 45.93 -0.77 -21.44
C GLU A 91 46.63 -1.22 -20.15
N LYS A 92 45.93 -2.02 -19.35
CA LYS A 92 46.39 -2.63 -18.09
C LYS A 92 46.75 -1.66 -16.95
N CYS A 93 46.49 -0.37 -17.10
CA CYS A 93 46.65 0.60 -16.01
C CYS A 93 45.32 0.78 -15.26
N HIS A 94 45.36 1.35 -14.06
CA HIS A 94 44.19 1.51 -13.20
C HIS A 94 44.07 2.93 -12.64
N ILE A 95 42.86 3.48 -12.59
CA ILE A 95 42.54 4.66 -11.77
C ILE A 95 41.77 4.15 -10.56
N VAL A 96 42.29 4.43 -9.37
CA VAL A 96 41.77 3.95 -8.09
C VAL A 96 41.58 5.12 -7.14
N TRP A 97 40.78 4.95 -6.09
CA TRP A 97 40.67 5.94 -5.01
C TRP A 97 41.37 5.43 -3.76
N ASN A 98 42.11 6.30 -3.08
CA ASN A 98 42.70 6.04 -1.77
C ASN A 98 41.86 6.71 -0.69
N GLN A 99 41.12 5.90 0.07
CA GLN A 99 40.23 6.34 1.13
C GLN A 99 40.96 7.11 2.23
N LYS A 100 42.21 6.73 2.55
CA LYS A 100 42.96 7.33 3.65
C LYS A 100 43.34 8.79 3.34
N THR A 101 43.71 9.07 2.11
CA THR A 101 44.14 10.42 1.66
C THR A 101 43.04 11.18 0.95
N ASP A 102 41.92 10.52 0.61
CA ASP A 102 40.83 11.04 -0.22
C ASP A 102 41.33 11.53 -1.58
N ARG A 103 42.14 10.72 -2.26
CA ARG A 103 42.75 11.07 -3.56
C ARG A 103 42.65 9.94 -4.57
N MET A 104 42.48 10.32 -5.82
CA MET A 104 42.59 9.42 -6.98
C MET A 104 44.07 9.14 -7.28
N ILE A 105 44.37 7.89 -7.63
CA ILE A 105 45.70 7.40 -7.99
C ILE A 105 45.65 6.75 -9.36
N PHE A 106 46.63 7.04 -10.21
CA PHE A 106 46.91 6.32 -11.44
C PHE A 106 48.01 5.29 -11.20
N LEU A 107 47.64 4.01 -11.30
CA LEU A 107 48.54 2.86 -11.17
C LEU A 107 48.95 2.33 -12.54
N ASP A 108 50.19 1.88 -12.65
CA ASP A 108 50.70 1.20 -13.84
C ASP A 108 50.29 -0.29 -13.90
N GLU A 109 50.81 -1.01 -14.91
CA GLU A 109 50.52 -2.43 -15.13
C GLU A 109 51.05 -3.39 -14.04
N ASN A 110 51.89 -2.88 -13.14
CA ASN A 110 52.45 -3.61 -12.01
C ASN A 110 51.81 -3.19 -10.67
N PHE A 111 50.73 -2.39 -10.71
CA PHE A 111 50.10 -1.77 -9.54
C PHE A 111 50.99 -0.77 -8.79
N GLU A 112 52.03 -0.26 -9.45
CA GLU A 112 52.89 0.78 -8.90
C GLU A 112 52.31 2.17 -9.19
N VAL A 113 52.53 3.10 -8.26
CA VAL A 113 52.00 4.46 -8.36
C VAL A 113 52.73 5.24 -9.46
N GLU A 114 52.02 5.54 -10.55
CA GLU A 114 52.51 6.44 -11.61
C GLU A 114 52.25 7.92 -11.24
N TYR A 115 51.09 8.21 -10.65
CA TYR A 115 50.69 9.54 -10.20
C TYR A 115 49.60 9.51 -9.12
N PRO A 116 49.62 10.38 -8.09
CA PRO A 116 50.71 11.30 -7.70
C PRO A 116 51.94 10.54 -7.20
N LYS A 117 53.16 10.98 -7.56
CA LYS A 117 54.40 10.23 -7.24
C LYS A 117 54.77 10.22 -5.76
N ASP A 118 54.18 11.11 -4.98
CA ASP A 118 54.32 11.24 -3.54
C ASP A 118 53.32 10.39 -2.75
N GLU A 119 52.30 9.86 -3.43
CA GLU A 119 51.29 9.00 -2.84
C GLU A 119 51.86 7.61 -2.51
N LYS A 120 51.40 7.02 -1.41
CA LYS A 120 51.83 5.69 -0.96
C LYS A 120 50.63 4.81 -0.66
N ILE A 121 50.72 3.56 -1.07
CA ILE A 121 49.76 2.51 -0.72
C ILE A 121 50.26 1.84 0.55
N ASP A 122 49.72 2.25 1.70
CA ASP A 122 50.07 1.69 3.01
C ASP A 122 49.30 0.38 3.30
N ASP A 123 48.01 0.36 2.99
CA ASP A 123 47.12 -0.79 3.12
C ASP A 123 46.25 -0.86 1.85
N THR A 124 46.22 -2.01 1.20
CA THR A 124 45.41 -2.20 -0.02
C THR A 124 43.91 -2.21 0.26
N ASN A 125 43.49 -2.36 1.53
CA ASN A 125 42.10 -2.13 1.96
C ASN A 125 41.64 -0.69 1.73
N ASP A 126 42.55 0.28 1.85
CA ASP A 126 42.22 1.69 1.63
C ASP A 126 42.16 2.04 0.15
N ILE A 127 42.49 1.10 -0.75
CA ILE A 127 42.57 1.31 -2.20
C ILE A 127 41.37 0.67 -2.89
N TRP A 128 40.65 1.48 -3.65
CA TRP A 128 39.38 1.14 -4.26
C TRP A 128 39.49 0.93 -5.77
N MET A 129 39.30 -0.31 -6.21
CA MET A 129 39.33 -0.73 -7.60
C MET A 129 37.94 -0.56 -8.22
N VAL A 130 37.87 0.11 -9.38
CA VAL A 130 36.64 0.27 -10.15
C VAL A 130 36.37 -0.98 -10.99
N VAL A 131 35.20 -1.58 -10.82
CA VAL A 131 34.82 -2.87 -11.41
C VAL A 131 33.48 -2.77 -12.14
N GLY A 132 33.45 -3.20 -13.40
CA GLY A 132 32.23 -3.23 -14.23
C GLY A 132 31.72 -4.62 -14.59
N ASP A 133 32.48 -5.68 -14.32
CA ASP A 133 32.07 -7.05 -14.59
C ASP A 133 32.62 -8.04 -13.56
N LYS A 134 32.09 -9.26 -13.60
CA LYS A 134 32.47 -10.33 -12.68
C LYS A 134 33.95 -10.73 -12.77
N ALA A 135 34.54 -10.69 -13.97
CA ALA A 135 35.93 -11.10 -14.15
C ALA A 135 36.89 -10.12 -13.45
N ALA A 136 36.62 -8.81 -13.54
CA ALA A 136 37.35 -7.78 -12.82
C ALA A 136 37.12 -7.89 -11.29
N LEU A 137 35.90 -8.18 -10.84
CA LEU A 137 35.62 -8.44 -9.42
C LEU A 137 36.50 -9.57 -8.88
N ASP A 138 36.49 -10.72 -9.55
CA ASP A 138 37.23 -11.91 -9.14
C ASP A 138 38.75 -11.68 -9.12
N ALA A 139 39.26 -10.78 -9.96
CA ALA A 139 40.67 -10.42 -10.02
C ALA A 139 41.13 -9.56 -8.83
N TYR A 140 40.26 -8.71 -8.27
CA TYR A 140 40.67 -7.66 -7.31
C TYR A 140 40.15 -7.84 -5.89
N GLN A 141 38.97 -8.44 -5.69
CA GLN A 141 38.26 -8.49 -4.40
C GLN A 141 39.02 -9.19 -3.26
N ALA A 142 40.06 -9.97 -3.59
CA ALA A 142 40.88 -10.68 -2.61
C ALA A 142 41.97 -9.82 -1.97
N ASN A 143 42.31 -8.67 -2.55
CA ASN A 143 43.39 -7.80 -2.06
C ASN A 143 42.99 -6.33 -1.91
N TYR A 144 41.95 -5.88 -2.63
CA TYR A 144 41.54 -4.47 -2.70
C TYR A 144 40.07 -4.31 -2.36
N SER A 145 39.70 -3.09 -1.93
CA SER A 145 38.30 -2.67 -1.85
C SER A 145 37.73 -2.42 -3.24
N ILE A 146 36.41 -2.57 -3.40
CA ILE A 146 35.75 -2.61 -4.70
C ILE A 146 34.69 -1.51 -4.82
N TYR A 147 34.76 -0.74 -5.89
CA TYR A 147 33.68 0.14 -6.33
C TYR A 147 33.02 -0.45 -7.57
N LEU A 148 31.69 -0.64 -7.53
CA LEU A 148 30.93 -1.17 -8.65
C LEU A 148 30.41 -0.04 -9.53
N THR A 149 30.63 -0.19 -10.85
CA THR A 149 29.98 0.67 -11.84
C THR A 149 28.51 0.27 -12.05
N GLU A 150 27.71 1.16 -12.64
CA GLU A 150 26.31 0.89 -13.02
C GLU A 150 26.13 -0.31 -13.99
N ASP A 151 27.19 -0.66 -14.71
CA ASP A 151 27.18 -1.75 -15.69
C ASP A 151 27.33 -3.14 -15.05
N PHE A 152 27.72 -3.22 -13.79
CA PHE A 152 27.84 -4.50 -13.09
C PHE A 152 26.46 -5.17 -12.96
N LYS A 153 26.38 -6.49 -13.26
CA LYS A 153 25.09 -7.20 -13.43
C LYS A 153 24.83 -8.33 -12.44
N GLU A 154 25.76 -8.66 -11.54
CA GLU A 154 25.50 -9.71 -10.56
C GLU A 154 24.48 -9.24 -9.51
N GLU A 155 23.79 -10.18 -8.87
CA GLU A 155 22.87 -9.90 -7.75
C GLU A 155 23.51 -10.16 -6.38
N THR A 156 24.59 -10.93 -6.34
CA THR A 156 25.30 -11.30 -5.11
C THR A 156 26.79 -11.02 -5.24
N VAL A 157 27.35 -10.37 -4.22
CA VAL A 157 28.78 -10.03 -4.14
C VAL A 157 29.35 -10.50 -2.81
N LYS A 158 30.54 -11.10 -2.86
CA LYS A 158 31.27 -11.53 -1.67
C LYS A 158 32.63 -10.84 -1.63
N VAL A 159 32.90 -10.10 -0.57
CA VAL A 159 34.15 -9.34 -0.40
C VAL A 159 34.84 -9.71 0.91
N ALA A 160 36.18 -9.62 0.89
CA ALA A 160 37.01 -9.69 2.10
C ALA A 160 37.47 -8.29 2.57
N HIS A 161 37.24 -7.28 1.75
CA HIS A 161 37.63 -5.88 1.95
C HIS A 161 36.40 -4.97 1.77
N GLY A 162 36.58 -3.68 1.49
CA GLY A 162 35.47 -2.76 1.29
C GLY A 162 34.68 -3.00 0.01
N LEU A 163 33.41 -2.59 0.03
CA LEU A 163 32.51 -2.61 -1.12
C LEU A 163 31.70 -1.32 -1.16
N ASP A 164 31.60 -0.71 -2.33
CA ASP A 164 30.78 0.45 -2.59
C ASP A 164 30.03 0.17 -3.87
N VAL A 165 28.71 -0.02 -3.75
CA VAL A 165 27.88 -0.36 -4.91
C VAL A 165 27.65 0.84 -5.82
N GLY A 166 27.99 2.06 -5.39
CA GLY A 166 27.81 3.28 -6.15
C GLY A 166 26.39 3.40 -6.70
N SER A 167 26.27 3.52 -8.02
CA SER A 167 24.97 3.59 -8.73
C SER A 167 24.44 2.22 -9.19
N CYS A 168 25.10 1.12 -8.83
CA CYS A 168 24.68 -0.24 -9.20
C CYS A 168 23.42 -0.66 -8.42
N LYS A 169 22.33 -0.92 -9.15
CA LYS A 169 21.02 -1.28 -8.56
C LYS A 169 20.70 -2.77 -8.60
N THR A 170 21.59 -3.61 -9.14
CA THR A 170 21.33 -5.05 -9.29
C THR A 170 21.66 -5.85 -8.03
N ILE A 171 22.53 -5.32 -7.17
CA ILE A 171 22.96 -5.99 -5.94
C ILE A 171 21.77 -6.15 -4.99
N LYS A 172 21.51 -7.39 -4.58
CA LYS A 172 20.50 -7.75 -3.58
C LYS A 172 21.13 -8.33 -2.32
N THR A 173 22.30 -8.96 -2.44
CA THR A 173 22.98 -9.63 -1.32
C THR A 173 24.46 -9.32 -1.33
N VAL A 174 25.00 -8.94 -0.18
CA VAL A 174 26.44 -8.73 0.06
C VAL A 174 26.89 -9.62 1.21
N GLU A 175 27.98 -10.36 1.00
CA GLU A 175 28.69 -11.11 2.04
C GLU A 175 30.07 -10.47 2.31
N CYS A 176 30.25 -9.89 3.49
CA CYS A 176 31.55 -9.38 3.96
C CYS A 176 32.19 -10.40 4.92
N VAL A 177 33.21 -11.13 4.45
CA VAL A 177 33.84 -12.21 5.22
C VAL A 177 35.35 -12.03 5.29
N ASN A 178 35.88 -11.71 6.48
CA ASN A 178 37.31 -11.65 6.72
C ASN A 178 37.67 -11.86 8.21
N GLU A 179 38.03 -13.10 8.56
CA GLU A 179 38.28 -13.49 9.95
C GLU A 179 39.65 -13.07 10.51
N SER A 180 40.58 -12.67 9.63
CA SER A 180 41.96 -12.39 9.99
C SER A 180 42.29 -10.90 10.04
N TYR A 181 41.58 -10.08 9.26
CA TYR A 181 41.87 -8.65 9.13
C TYR A 181 41.44 -7.85 10.36
N ALA A 182 42.35 -7.00 10.85
CA ALA A 182 42.18 -6.22 12.07
C ALA A 182 42.12 -4.69 11.83
N GLY A 183 41.72 -4.29 10.63
CA GLY A 183 41.56 -2.88 10.24
C GLY A 183 40.10 -2.47 10.05
N THR A 184 39.86 -1.53 9.15
CA THR A 184 38.51 -0.99 8.85
C THR A 184 38.04 -1.48 7.49
N ILE A 185 36.81 -1.99 7.44
CA ILE A 185 36.11 -2.37 6.21
C ILE A 185 34.96 -1.38 6.04
N LEU A 186 34.79 -0.82 4.85
CA LEU A 186 33.67 0.05 4.52
C LEU A 186 32.74 -0.66 3.55
N ILE A 187 31.45 -0.66 3.87
CA ILE A 187 30.40 -1.21 3.01
C ILE A 187 29.40 -0.09 2.74
N ASN A 188 29.16 0.24 1.46
CA ASN A 188 28.15 1.19 1.03
C ASN A 188 27.17 0.49 0.09
N MET A 189 25.89 0.43 0.47
CA MET A 189 24.83 -0.33 -0.21
C MET A 189 23.67 0.56 -0.67
N ALA A 190 22.86 0.06 -1.61
CA ALA A 190 21.70 0.76 -2.16
C ALA A 190 20.40 -0.04 -1.94
N GLY A 191 20.35 -0.81 -0.85
CA GLY A 191 19.28 -1.76 -0.51
C GLY A 191 19.78 -3.21 -0.43
N GLY A 192 18.86 -4.13 -0.13
CA GLY A 192 19.15 -5.55 -0.06
C GLY A 192 19.66 -6.01 1.31
N ASN A 193 20.37 -7.14 1.34
CA ASN A 193 20.80 -7.82 2.56
C ASN A 193 22.32 -7.85 2.68
N LEU A 194 22.84 -7.58 3.86
CA LEU A 194 24.27 -7.65 4.20
C LEU A 194 24.51 -8.75 5.24
N THR A 195 25.46 -9.64 4.99
CA THR A 195 25.98 -10.57 6.01
C THR A 195 27.43 -10.22 6.35
N VAL A 196 27.75 -10.10 7.63
CA VAL A 196 29.08 -9.72 8.13
C VAL A 196 29.65 -10.79 9.04
N ASN A 197 30.79 -11.35 8.65
CA ASN A 197 31.65 -12.20 9.49
C ASN A 197 33.09 -11.69 9.43
N ALA A 198 33.41 -10.71 10.27
CA ALA A 198 34.70 -10.06 10.36
C ALA A 198 35.13 -9.82 11.83
N PRO A 199 35.32 -10.90 12.63
CA PRO A 199 35.49 -10.85 14.10
C PRO A 199 36.61 -9.95 14.62
N LYS A 200 37.57 -9.55 13.78
CA LYS A 200 38.70 -8.69 14.14
C LYS A 200 38.62 -7.28 13.55
N ALA A 201 37.74 -7.05 12.58
CA ALA A 201 37.64 -5.79 11.86
C ALA A 201 36.65 -4.84 12.53
N THR A 202 36.81 -3.55 12.22
CA THR A 202 35.77 -2.52 12.33
C THR A 202 35.07 -2.44 10.98
N VAL A 203 33.75 -2.45 10.94
CA VAL A 203 32.92 -2.35 9.74
C VAL A 203 32.10 -1.07 9.82
N ASN A 204 32.29 -0.16 8.87
CA ASN A 204 31.40 0.99 8.68
C ASN A 204 30.42 0.67 7.56
N HIS A 205 29.13 0.75 7.84
CA HIS A 205 28.09 0.59 6.86
C HIS A 205 27.45 1.94 6.52
N TYR A 206 27.21 2.16 5.23
CA TYR A 206 26.57 3.34 4.65
C TYR A 206 25.49 2.91 3.66
N GLY A 207 24.56 3.82 3.38
CA GLY A 207 23.47 3.59 2.43
C GLY A 207 22.32 2.76 3.02
N ASP A 208 21.57 2.08 2.17
CA ASP A 208 20.33 1.41 2.60
C ASP A 208 20.51 -0.12 2.68
N ALA A 209 19.92 -0.76 3.68
CA ALA A 209 19.78 -2.22 3.76
C ALA A 209 18.45 -2.64 4.41
N ALA A 210 17.81 -3.66 3.86
CA ALA A 210 16.63 -4.27 4.48
C ALA A 210 17.03 -5.14 5.68
N LEU A 211 18.15 -5.86 5.58
CA LEU A 211 18.62 -6.74 6.65
C LEU A 211 20.14 -6.73 6.72
N VAL A 212 20.67 -6.55 7.93
CA VAL A 212 22.09 -6.77 8.22
C VAL A 212 22.22 -7.92 9.22
N GLU A 213 22.85 -9.01 8.82
CA GLU A 213 23.15 -10.16 9.69
C GLU A 213 24.62 -10.15 10.10
N ILE A 214 24.88 -9.89 11.37
CA ILE A 214 26.20 -9.81 11.95
C ILE A 214 26.49 -11.10 12.72
N GLU A 215 27.27 -11.99 12.12
CA GLU A 215 27.76 -13.21 12.76
C GLU A 215 28.83 -12.90 13.80
N ALA A 216 29.82 -12.07 13.44
CA ALA A 216 30.84 -11.59 14.35
C ALA A 216 31.56 -10.36 13.80
N VAL A 217 31.82 -9.40 14.68
CA VAL A 217 32.67 -8.21 14.46
C VAL A 217 33.43 -7.90 15.75
N ALA A 218 34.48 -7.07 15.72
CA ALA A 218 35.26 -6.78 16.95
C ALA A 218 34.44 -6.07 18.07
N ASN A 219 34.95 -5.96 19.29
CA ASN A 219 34.17 -5.38 20.41
C ASN A 219 33.93 -3.85 20.33
N ALA A 220 34.28 -3.20 19.23
CA ALA A 220 34.11 -1.76 19.03
C ALA A 220 33.74 -1.40 17.59
N SER A 221 33.00 -2.26 16.87
CA SER A 221 33.35 -2.46 15.46
C SER A 221 32.28 -2.23 14.41
N TYR A 222 30.99 -2.45 14.64
CA TYR A 222 30.00 -2.19 13.58
C TYR A 222 29.40 -0.81 13.79
N HIS A 223 29.60 0.06 12.82
CA HIS A 223 29.14 1.45 12.83
C HIS A 223 28.13 1.63 11.69
N GLU A 224 26.88 1.91 12.06
CA GLU A 224 25.79 2.11 11.11
C GLU A 224 25.60 3.60 10.83
N ASN A 225 25.84 4.04 9.61
CA ASN A 225 25.70 5.42 9.15
C ASN A 225 24.55 5.60 8.14
N GLY A 226 23.89 4.51 7.74
CA GLY A 226 22.85 4.47 6.74
C GLY A 226 21.44 4.23 7.31
N ASN A 227 20.54 3.72 6.46
CA ASN A 227 19.19 3.33 6.85
C ASN A 227 19.05 1.80 6.83
N VAL A 228 18.67 1.21 7.96
CA VAL A 228 18.51 -0.24 8.09
C VAL A 228 17.18 -0.62 8.70
N ASP A 229 16.43 -1.51 8.05
CA ASP A 229 15.15 -1.99 8.59
C ASP A 229 15.36 -2.95 9.78
N GLU A 230 16.29 -3.90 9.68
CA GLU A 230 16.65 -4.78 10.81
C GLU A 230 18.16 -5.13 10.83
N ILE A 231 18.77 -5.06 12.00
CA ILE A 231 20.09 -5.64 12.28
C ILE A 231 19.91 -6.87 13.17
N ARG A 232 20.48 -8.01 12.79
CA ARG A 232 20.58 -9.21 13.61
C ARG A 232 22.00 -9.37 14.12
N LEU A 233 22.19 -9.25 15.44
CA LEU A 233 23.50 -9.22 16.07
C LEU A 233 23.75 -10.49 16.89
N LYS A 234 24.73 -11.30 16.46
CA LYS A 234 25.15 -12.50 17.18
C LYS A 234 26.36 -12.27 18.08
N ALA A 235 27.36 -11.53 17.60
CA ALA A 235 28.55 -11.18 18.38
C ALA A 235 29.17 -9.85 17.91
N GLY A 236 29.63 -9.05 18.87
CA GLY A 236 30.28 -7.75 18.65
C GLY A 236 29.47 -6.56 19.18
N ARG A 237 29.87 -5.35 18.78
CA ARG A 237 29.18 -4.11 19.17
C ARG A 237 28.65 -3.40 17.94
N VAL A 238 27.35 -3.07 17.96
CA VAL A 238 26.70 -2.17 17.00
C VAL A 238 26.63 -0.77 17.59
N VAL A 239 27.07 0.23 16.83
CA VAL A 239 26.91 1.65 17.13
C VAL A 239 26.06 2.25 16.02
N VAL A 240 24.89 2.79 16.38
CA VAL A 240 24.07 3.59 15.46
C VAL A 240 24.59 5.01 15.51
N GLU A 241 25.31 5.40 14.46
CA GLU A 241 25.99 6.68 14.38
C GLU A 241 25.02 7.85 14.15
N SER A 242 25.52 9.08 14.21
CA SER A 242 24.70 10.30 14.08
C SER A 242 23.86 10.39 12.80
N LYS A 243 24.31 9.74 11.71
CA LYS A 243 23.59 9.62 10.43
C LYS A 243 22.73 8.36 10.35
N GLY A 244 23.00 7.38 11.21
CA GLY A 244 22.36 6.08 11.23
C GLY A 244 20.90 6.15 11.67
N ASN A 245 20.07 5.41 10.95
CA ASN A 245 18.63 5.27 11.19
C ASN A 245 18.23 3.80 11.07
N VAL A 246 18.10 3.15 12.21
CA VAL A 246 17.85 1.71 12.29
C VAL A 246 16.48 1.47 12.91
N ALA A 247 15.59 0.75 12.20
CA ALA A 247 14.27 0.49 12.75
C ALA A 247 14.33 -0.52 13.91
N GLY A 248 15.25 -1.48 13.91
CA GLY A 248 15.45 -2.37 15.04
C GLY A 248 16.74 -3.18 15.05
N VAL A 249 17.26 -3.47 16.24
CA VAL A 249 18.36 -4.42 16.45
C VAL A 249 17.85 -5.64 17.24
N ARG A 250 17.96 -6.82 16.64
CA ARG A 250 17.63 -8.11 17.25
C ARG A 250 18.89 -8.85 17.64
N ILE A 251 19.07 -9.05 18.93
CA ILE A 251 20.18 -9.85 19.45
C ILE A 251 19.82 -11.33 19.34
N VAL A 252 20.64 -12.07 18.60
CA VAL A 252 20.52 -13.53 18.39
C VAL A 252 21.61 -14.31 19.14
N ALA A 253 22.35 -13.64 20.02
CA ALA A 253 23.34 -14.28 20.89
C ALA A 253 22.67 -15.24 21.89
N ASP A 254 23.31 -16.39 22.14
CA ASP A 254 22.80 -17.39 23.09
C ASP A 254 22.90 -16.95 24.56
N ALA A 255 23.89 -16.09 24.87
CA ALA A 255 24.13 -15.58 26.21
C ALA A 255 24.93 -14.27 26.16
N ILE A 256 24.80 -13.47 27.23
CA ILE A 256 25.71 -12.35 27.51
C ILE A 256 26.86 -12.88 28.35
N SER A 257 28.09 -12.63 27.89
CA SER A 257 29.32 -13.02 28.58
C SER A 257 30.33 -11.87 28.55
N ASP A 258 31.21 -11.85 29.55
CA ASP A 258 32.34 -10.93 29.56
C ASP A 258 33.40 -11.43 28.57
N GLY A 259 33.71 -10.59 27.59
CA GLY A 259 34.86 -10.72 26.71
C GLY A 259 36.11 -10.06 27.30
N GLU A 260 37.14 -9.89 26.47
CA GLU A 260 38.38 -9.24 26.89
C GLU A 260 38.14 -7.82 27.43
N ASN A 261 38.87 -7.45 28.49
CA ASN A 261 38.83 -6.14 29.13
C ASN A 261 37.45 -5.73 29.68
N GLY A 262 36.59 -6.69 30.03
CA GLY A 262 35.28 -6.43 30.64
C GLY A 262 34.22 -5.92 29.66
N LYS A 263 34.50 -5.96 28.35
CA LYS A 263 33.50 -5.67 27.32
C LYS A 263 32.59 -6.88 27.14
N LYS A 264 31.29 -6.68 27.00
CA LYS A 264 30.36 -7.76 26.70
C LYS A 264 30.57 -8.30 25.28
N ASN A 265 30.34 -9.59 25.09
CA ASN A 265 30.38 -10.25 23.78
C ASN A 265 29.36 -9.69 22.78
N VAL A 266 28.29 -9.05 23.27
CA VAL A 266 27.28 -8.37 22.48
C VAL A 266 26.87 -7.05 23.14
N SER A 267 26.75 -5.98 22.37
CA SER A 267 26.24 -4.68 22.85
C SER A 267 25.72 -3.78 21.72
N VAL A 268 24.86 -2.84 22.07
CA VAL A 268 24.26 -1.85 21.16
C VAL A 268 24.38 -0.47 21.77
N GLU A 269 24.84 0.50 20.98
CA GLU A 269 25.02 1.89 21.40
C GLU A 269 24.36 2.81 20.38
N VAL A 270 23.60 3.80 20.85
CA VAL A 270 23.04 4.86 20.00
C VAL A 270 23.82 6.14 20.25
N ALA A 271 24.60 6.57 19.26
CA ALA A 271 25.39 7.80 19.33
C ALA A 271 24.49 9.04 19.31
N ALA A 272 25.04 10.19 19.68
CA ALA A 272 24.31 11.45 19.62
C ALA A 272 23.87 11.77 18.18
N GLY A 273 22.55 11.90 17.97
CA GLY A 273 21.94 12.13 16.66
C GLY A 273 21.47 10.87 15.94
N GLY A 274 21.98 9.70 16.34
CA GLY A 274 21.57 8.41 15.79
C GLY A 274 20.16 8.05 16.20
N LYS A 275 19.47 7.27 15.35
CA LYS A 275 18.08 6.87 15.56
C LYS A 275 17.98 5.35 15.56
N LEU A 276 17.54 4.80 16.68
CA LEU A 276 17.24 3.38 16.82
C LEU A 276 15.83 3.22 17.38
N GLY A 277 15.00 2.46 16.67
CA GLY A 277 13.62 2.23 17.06
C GLY A 277 13.50 1.39 18.34
N ALA A 278 13.98 0.15 18.27
CA ALA A 278 13.98 -0.76 19.42
C ALA A 278 15.12 -1.79 19.39
N VAL A 279 15.47 -2.29 20.57
CA VAL A 279 16.33 -3.45 20.76
C VAL A 279 15.57 -4.57 21.44
N GLY A 280 15.64 -5.78 20.87
CA GLY A 280 15.08 -7.00 21.45
C GLY A 280 16.03 -8.19 21.32
N ALA A 281 15.75 -9.30 22.00
CA ALA A 281 16.54 -10.52 21.89
C ALA A 281 15.68 -11.78 21.74
N THR A 282 16.18 -12.76 20.99
CA THR A 282 15.49 -14.05 20.80
C THR A 282 15.56 -14.93 22.05
N ASN A 283 16.68 -14.88 22.77
CA ASN A 283 16.88 -15.61 24.00
C ASN A 283 16.28 -14.84 25.20
N GLY A 284 15.44 -15.51 25.99
CA GLY A 284 14.75 -14.86 27.12
C GLY A 284 15.66 -14.35 28.24
N THR A 285 16.79 -15.01 28.49
CA THR A 285 17.79 -14.54 29.47
C THR A 285 18.51 -13.29 28.96
N VAL A 286 18.84 -13.25 27.67
CA VAL A 286 19.43 -12.06 27.04
C VAL A 286 18.42 -10.91 27.01
N ALA A 287 17.15 -11.18 26.67
CA ALA A 287 16.08 -10.19 26.65
C ALA A 287 15.93 -9.50 28.00
N ALA A 288 15.89 -10.27 29.09
CA ALA A 288 15.77 -9.75 30.45
C ALA A 288 16.96 -8.87 30.89
N ASP A 289 18.11 -8.97 30.22
CA ASP A 289 19.36 -8.31 30.60
C ASP A 289 19.80 -7.23 29.59
N LEU A 290 18.97 -6.90 28.60
CA LEU A 290 19.27 -5.92 27.54
C LEU A 290 19.70 -4.55 28.09
N LYS A 291 19.13 -4.10 29.21
CA LYS A 291 19.47 -2.82 29.84
C LYS A 291 20.95 -2.70 30.23
N ASN A 292 21.66 -3.82 30.38
CA ASN A 292 23.08 -3.83 30.73
C ASN A 292 24.00 -3.78 29.50
N ILE A 293 23.46 -3.91 28.29
CA ILE A 293 24.22 -3.96 27.03
C ILE A 293 23.73 -2.97 25.97
N VAL A 294 22.64 -2.25 26.25
CA VAL A 294 22.07 -1.21 25.40
C VAL A 294 22.28 0.16 26.04
N SER A 295 22.85 1.10 25.29
CA SER A 295 23.03 2.50 25.71
C SER A 295 22.48 3.48 24.67
N GLY A 296 22.06 4.66 25.13
CA GLY A 296 21.44 5.68 24.28
C GLY A 296 19.90 5.63 24.28
N SER A 297 19.27 6.44 23.43
CA SER A 297 17.81 6.59 23.38
C SER A 297 17.19 5.59 22.39
N THR A 298 16.54 4.55 22.91
CA THR A 298 15.83 3.52 22.13
C THR A 298 14.82 2.79 23.02
N ASP A 299 13.80 2.16 22.43
CA ASP A 299 12.96 1.20 23.16
C ASP A 299 13.78 -0.07 23.47
N VAL A 300 13.55 -0.69 24.63
CA VAL A 300 14.18 -1.96 25.03
C VAL A 300 13.10 -2.98 25.37
N ILE A 301 13.12 -4.13 24.69
CA ILE A 301 12.09 -5.18 24.83
C ILE A 301 12.63 -6.30 25.73
N GLU A 302 12.25 -6.27 27.01
CA GLU A 302 12.72 -7.22 28.03
C GLU A 302 12.08 -8.61 27.98
N SER A 303 11.32 -8.90 26.92
CA SER A 303 10.71 -10.21 26.66
C SER A 303 11.29 -10.81 25.38
N PRO A 304 11.37 -12.16 25.27
CA PRO A 304 11.85 -12.80 24.07
C PRO A 304 11.04 -12.36 22.83
N VAL A 305 11.74 -12.07 21.75
CA VAL A 305 11.16 -11.69 20.45
C VAL A 305 11.58 -12.69 19.39
N GLU A 306 10.62 -13.36 18.77
CA GLU A 306 10.91 -14.39 17.77
C GLU A 306 11.47 -13.81 16.47
N VAL A 307 12.32 -14.57 15.79
CA VAL A 307 12.67 -14.31 14.38
C VAL A 307 11.55 -14.92 13.55
N THR A 308 10.64 -14.09 13.07
CA THR A 308 9.55 -14.53 12.19
C THR A 308 9.70 -13.87 10.83
N ASN A 309 9.23 -14.55 9.79
CA ASN A 309 9.07 -13.98 8.45
C ASN A 309 7.68 -13.37 8.27
N ASP A 310 6.95 -13.15 9.38
CA ASP A 310 5.56 -12.69 9.33
C ASP A 310 5.47 -11.24 8.84
N PHE A 311 6.53 -10.46 9.05
CA PHE A 311 6.68 -9.06 8.66
C PHE A 311 8.07 -8.85 8.04
N ALA A 312 8.25 -7.75 7.30
CA ALA A 312 9.54 -7.45 6.67
C ALA A 312 10.61 -6.96 7.68
N GLY A 313 10.19 -6.56 8.88
CA GLY A 313 11.06 -6.09 9.95
C GLY A 313 10.26 -5.46 11.08
N GLY A 314 10.97 -4.91 12.07
CA GLY A 314 10.40 -4.21 13.21
C GLY A 314 9.95 -5.10 14.38
N PHE A 315 9.57 -4.46 15.47
CA PHE A 315 9.16 -5.11 16.72
C PHE A 315 7.71 -4.84 17.11
N GLY A 316 6.97 -4.09 16.30
CA GLY A 316 5.60 -3.71 16.57
C GLY A 316 5.45 -2.70 17.71
N THR A 317 6.49 -1.90 18.01
CA THR A 317 6.44 -0.74 18.92
C THR A 317 6.27 0.55 18.12
N GLU A 318 5.95 1.66 18.79
CA GLU A 318 5.75 2.94 18.11
C GLU A 318 7.00 3.40 17.33
N ASN A 319 8.19 3.22 17.93
CA ASN A 319 9.46 3.59 17.32
C ASN A 319 10.02 2.49 16.40
N SER A 320 9.47 1.27 16.45
CA SER A 320 9.85 0.13 15.61
C SER A 320 8.62 -0.63 15.11
N PRO A 321 7.81 -0.03 14.22
CA PRO A 321 6.58 -0.66 13.73
C PRO A 321 6.92 -1.90 12.89
N TYR A 322 6.04 -2.89 12.90
CA TYR A 322 6.14 -4.00 11.95
C TYR A 322 6.00 -3.51 10.51
N LEU A 323 6.95 -3.86 9.65
CA LEU A 323 6.98 -3.43 8.26
C LEU A 323 6.17 -4.36 7.37
N ILE A 324 5.30 -3.77 6.53
CA ILE A 324 4.38 -4.48 5.63
C ILE A 324 4.73 -4.16 4.17
N ALA A 325 5.40 -5.10 3.49
CA ALA A 325 5.78 -5.01 2.09
C ALA A 325 4.90 -5.88 1.17
N THR A 326 4.15 -6.84 1.72
CA THR A 326 3.32 -7.77 0.94
C THR A 326 1.93 -7.98 1.53
N ALA A 327 1.02 -8.50 0.71
CA ALA A 327 -0.35 -8.85 1.13
C ALA A 327 -0.36 -9.95 2.20
N GLU A 328 0.57 -10.90 2.14
CA GLU A 328 0.72 -11.96 3.14
C GLU A 328 1.13 -11.39 4.51
N GLN A 329 2.08 -10.43 4.51
CA GLN A 329 2.48 -9.74 5.73
C GLN A 329 1.33 -8.91 6.32
N PHE A 330 0.51 -8.28 5.48
CA PHE A 330 -0.72 -7.63 5.94
C PHE A 330 -1.68 -8.63 6.59
N ALA A 331 -1.91 -9.78 5.95
CA ALA A 331 -2.77 -10.83 6.51
C ALA A 331 -2.23 -11.36 7.86
N ASN A 332 -0.92 -11.39 8.05
CA ASN A 332 -0.28 -11.81 9.31
C ASN A 332 -0.59 -10.88 10.49
N ILE A 333 -1.07 -9.65 10.28
CA ILE A 333 -1.58 -8.79 11.36
C ILE A 333 -2.67 -9.52 12.17
N ALA A 334 -3.48 -10.37 11.51
CA ALA A 334 -4.54 -11.14 12.17
C ALA A 334 -4.00 -12.15 13.20
N LYS A 335 -2.73 -12.58 13.11
CA LYS A 335 -2.09 -13.44 14.12
C LYS A 335 -1.96 -12.72 15.48
N LEU A 336 -1.92 -11.39 15.46
CA LEU A 336 -1.80 -10.54 16.64
C LEU A 336 -3.17 -10.04 17.14
N SER A 337 -4.28 -10.45 16.53
CA SER A 337 -5.62 -9.96 16.90
C SER A 337 -6.04 -10.35 18.31
N GLU A 338 -5.56 -11.45 18.89
CA GLU A 338 -5.84 -11.79 20.29
C GLU A 338 -5.20 -10.78 21.25
N GLU A 339 -3.92 -10.44 21.02
CA GLU A 339 -3.22 -9.43 21.82
C GLU A 339 -3.84 -8.04 21.65
N MET A 340 -4.11 -7.63 20.41
CA MET A 340 -4.74 -6.35 20.10
C MET A 340 -6.16 -6.27 20.64
N GLY A 341 -6.92 -7.37 20.61
CA GLY A 341 -8.25 -7.50 21.20
C GLY A 341 -8.25 -7.38 22.71
N ALA A 342 -7.15 -7.76 23.37
CA ALA A 342 -6.93 -7.50 24.80
C ALA A 342 -6.45 -6.06 25.10
N GLY A 343 -6.47 -5.16 24.11
CA GLY A 343 -6.07 -3.75 24.24
C GLY A 343 -4.57 -3.50 24.16
N LYS A 344 -3.75 -4.50 23.79
CA LYS A 344 -2.31 -4.30 23.62
C LYS A 344 -2.03 -3.65 22.26
N ALA A 345 -1.63 -2.38 22.28
CA ALA A 345 -1.31 -1.65 21.06
C ALA A 345 -0.15 -2.29 20.29
N LYS A 346 -0.32 -2.43 18.97
CA LYS A 346 0.73 -2.81 18.01
C LYS A 346 0.81 -1.76 16.91
N TYR A 347 1.99 -1.61 16.33
CA TYR A 347 2.28 -0.55 15.36
C TYR A 347 2.77 -1.17 14.07
N PHE A 348 2.21 -0.71 12.94
CA PHE A 348 2.47 -1.25 11.61
C PHE A 348 2.75 -0.11 10.64
N LYS A 349 3.67 -0.34 9.70
CA LYS A 349 4.00 0.60 8.63
C LYS A 349 4.10 -0.12 7.28
N GLN A 350 3.31 0.30 6.31
CA GLN A 350 3.41 -0.18 4.94
C GLN A 350 4.61 0.46 4.22
N VAL A 351 5.33 -0.34 3.44
CA VAL A 351 6.57 0.06 2.72
C VAL A 351 6.53 -0.23 1.22
N ALA A 352 5.39 -0.73 0.71
CA ALA A 352 5.16 -0.98 -0.70
C ALA A 352 3.65 -0.95 -1.01
N ASP A 353 3.27 -0.76 -2.27
CA ASP A 353 1.87 -0.97 -2.72
C ASP A 353 1.49 -2.45 -2.54
N ILE A 354 0.33 -2.73 -1.92
CA ILE A 354 -0.14 -4.10 -1.65
C ILE A 354 -1.59 -4.30 -2.07
N ALA A 355 -1.92 -5.52 -2.49
CA ALA A 355 -3.30 -5.94 -2.82
C ALA A 355 -3.78 -7.02 -1.84
N ILE A 356 -4.72 -6.66 -0.97
CA ILE A 356 -5.24 -7.52 0.09
C ILE A 356 -6.53 -8.23 -0.35
N ASN A 357 -6.84 -9.35 0.30
CA ASN A 357 -8.03 -10.17 0.02
C ASN A 357 -8.77 -10.59 1.29
N GLY A 358 -8.50 -9.92 2.41
CA GLY A 358 -9.04 -10.26 3.72
C GLY A 358 -9.09 -9.05 4.65
N SER A 359 -9.69 -9.26 5.81
CA SER A 359 -9.90 -8.23 6.84
C SER A 359 -9.16 -8.56 8.11
N ILE A 360 -8.78 -7.55 8.88
CA ILE A 360 -8.17 -7.71 10.21
C ILE A 360 -9.28 -7.74 11.28
N PRO A 361 -9.45 -8.84 12.03
CA PRO A 361 -10.60 -9.00 12.93
C PRO A 361 -10.62 -8.04 14.12
N ALA A 362 -9.49 -7.88 14.81
CA ALA A 362 -9.36 -6.99 15.96
C ALA A 362 -8.07 -6.20 15.85
N PHE A 363 -8.13 -4.90 16.15
CA PHE A 363 -7.02 -3.98 16.03
C PHE A 363 -6.93 -3.02 17.22
N THR A 364 -5.72 -2.73 17.69
CA THR A 364 -5.45 -1.66 18.64
C THR A 364 -4.03 -1.14 18.36
N GLY A 365 -3.84 0.16 18.28
CA GLY A 365 -2.54 0.79 17.99
C GLY A 365 -2.54 1.57 16.68
N THR A 366 -1.47 1.49 15.89
CA THR A 366 -1.30 2.35 14.70
C THR A 366 -1.09 1.54 13.43
N TYR A 367 -1.84 1.89 12.38
CA TYR A 367 -1.54 1.47 11.01
C TYR A 367 -1.19 2.70 10.17
N ASP A 368 0.09 2.79 9.78
CA ASP A 368 0.61 3.82 8.87
C ASP A 368 0.75 3.22 7.47
N GLY A 369 -0.08 3.66 6.52
CA GLY A 369 -0.05 3.21 5.13
C GLY A 369 1.15 3.71 4.34
N GLY A 370 2.00 4.59 4.91
CA GLY A 370 3.20 5.11 4.24
C GLY A 370 2.93 5.89 2.95
N ASN A 371 1.68 6.29 2.70
CA ASN A 371 1.16 6.83 1.44
C ASN A 371 1.16 5.84 0.26
N TYR A 372 1.41 4.56 0.52
CA TYR A 372 1.30 3.50 -0.47
C TYR A 372 -0.16 3.09 -0.68
N LYS A 373 -0.43 2.42 -1.80
CA LYS A 373 -1.75 1.90 -2.14
C LYS A 373 -2.05 0.64 -1.33
N LEU A 374 -3.20 0.65 -0.68
CA LEU A 374 -3.85 -0.53 -0.10
C LEU A 374 -5.01 -0.90 -1.03
N MET A 375 -4.80 -1.86 -1.93
CA MET A 375 -5.79 -2.27 -2.92
C MET A 375 -6.66 -3.38 -2.36
N TYR A 376 -7.99 -3.28 -2.51
CA TYR A 376 -8.91 -4.33 -2.11
C TYR A 376 -10.06 -4.46 -3.13
N ASP A 377 -9.91 -5.41 -4.07
CA ASP A 377 -10.97 -5.77 -5.03
C ASP A 377 -11.91 -6.83 -4.43
N TYR A 378 -12.88 -6.36 -3.66
CA TYR A 378 -13.85 -7.21 -2.97
C TYR A 378 -15.03 -7.58 -3.88
N SER A 379 -15.58 -8.79 -3.76
CA SER A 379 -16.64 -9.32 -4.65
C SER A 379 -18.01 -9.51 -4.00
N GLY A 380 -18.21 -9.11 -2.74
CA GLY A 380 -19.47 -9.27 -2.01
C GLY A 380 -20.35 -8.01 -2.04
N LYS A 381 -21.09 -7.73 -0.95
CA LYS A 381 -21.98 -6.55 -0.87
C LYS A 381 -21.26 -5.24 -0.52
N PHE A 382 -20.22 -5.35 0.29
CA PHE A 382 -19.29 -4.29 0.71
C PHE A 382 -18.09 -4.95 1.39
N GLY A 383 -16.90 -4.38 1.25
CA GLY A 383 -15.69 -4.85 1.93
C GLY A 383 -15.36 -4.01 3.16
N VAL A 384 -14.50 -4.54 4.03
CA VAL A 384 -13.97 -3.85 5.21
C VAL A 384 -12.49 -4.22 5.38
N VAL A 385 -11.62 -3.25 5.65
CA VAL A 385 -10.19 -3.53 5.94
C VAL A 385 -10.00 -4.00 7.39
N PHE A 386 -10.50 -3.24 8.36
CA PHE A 386 -10.44 -3.54 9.79
C PHE A 386 -11.85 -3.76 10.36
N THR A 387 -12.09 -4.87 11.03
CA THR A 387 -13.43 -5.20 11.54
C THR A 387 -13.76 -4.40 12.80
N GLU A 388 -12.88 -4.40 13.79
CA GLU A 388 -13.14 -3.77 15.09
C GLU A 388 -11.85 -3.26 15.74
N ILE A 389 -11.94 -2.11 16.43
CA ILE A 389 -10.87 -1.67 17.33
C ILE A 389 -11.19 -1.99 18.80
N ASN A 390 -10.17 -2.30 19.60
CA ASN A 390 -10.33 -2.67 21.03
C ASN A 390 -9.54 -1.74 21.96
N GLY A 391 -9.30 -0.51 21.49
CA GLY A 391 -8.52 0.51 22.15
C GLY A 391 -8.31 1.69 21.20
N TYR A 392 -7.80 2.80 21.74
CA TYR A 392 -7.49 3.96 20.92
C TYR A 392 -6.58 3.56 19.77
N SER A 393 -6.98 3.91 18.55
CA SER A 393 -6.30 3.48 17.33
C SER A 393 -6.09 4.62 16.35
N VAL A 394 -4.99 4.54 15.59
CA VAL A 394 -4.60 5.54 14.60
C VAL A 394 -4.46 4.87 13.24
N PHE A 395 -5.13 5.41 12.23
CA PHE A 395 -5.00 5.03 10.84
C PHE A 395 -4.51 6.25 10.07
N LYS A 396 -3.33 6.17 9.45
CA LYS A 396 -2.76 7.33 8.76
C LYS A 396 -2.05 7.01 7.46
N ASN A 397 -1.96 7.99 6.56
CA ASN A 397 -1.24 7.91 5.29
C ASN A 397 -1.70 6.73 4.41
N ILE A 398 -3.00 6.50 4.29
CA ILE A 398 -3.57 5.35 3.57
C ILE A 398 -4.14 5.82 2.23
N ASN A 399 -3.76 5.16 1.14
CA ASN A 399 -4.46 5.27 -0.14
C ASN A 399 -5.26 3.99 -0.40
N LEU A 400 -6.53 3.97 0.00
CA LEU A 400 -7.42 2.81 -0.15
C LEU A 400 -8.02 2.80 -1.56
N VAL A 401 -7.63 1.80 -2.36
CA VAL A 401 -8.10 1.64 -3.75
C VAL A 401 -9.06 0.46 -3.84
N MET A 402 -10.33 0.73 -4.16
CA MET A 402 -11.37 -0.30 -4.28
C MET A 402 -11.73 -0.62 -5.73
N GLY A 403 -12.18 -1.86 -5.95
CA GLY A 403 -12.72 -2.29 -7.24
C GLY A 403 -14.19 -1.89 -7.43
N LYS A 404 -14.98 -2.83 -7.97
CA LYS A 404 -16.42 -2.62 -8.26
C LYS A 404 -17.29 -2.48 -7.02
N VAL A 405 -16.85 -3.05 -5.91
CA VAL A 405 -17.58 -3.05 -4.64
C VAL A 405 -16.88 -2.14 -3.66
N GLY A 406 -17.67 -1.30 -2.97
CA GLY A 406 -17.12 -0.33 -2.02
C GLY A 406 -16.53 -1.00 -0.79
N VAL A 407 -15.40 -0.45 -0.32
CA VAL A 407 -14.67 -0.93 0.85
C VAL A 407 -14.59 0.19 1.88
N SER A 408 -15.00 -0.10 3.10
CA SER A 408 -14.77 0.78 4.25
C SER A 408 -13.44 0.46 4.91
N LEU A 409 -12.77 1.46 5.45
CA LEU A 409 -11.55 1.23 6.24
C LEU A 409 -11.86 0.46 7.53
N LEU A 410 -12.86 0.88 8.30
CA LEU A 410 -13.24 0.29 9.58
C LEU A 410 -14.72 -0.11 9.59
N SER A 411 -15.07 -1.19 10.29
CA SER A 411 -16.47 -1.54 10.55
C SER A 411 -16.98 -0.99 11.88
N ILE A 412 -16.29 -1.27 12.99
CA ILE A 412 -16.70 -0.87 14.36
C ILE A 412 -15.55 -0.14 15.04
N ALA A 413 -15.77 1.13 15.43
CA ALA A 413 -14.84 1.84 16.30
C ALA A 413 -15.16 1.66 17.78
N ASP A 414 -16.45 1.74 18.14
CA ASP A 414 -16.91 1.57 19.51
C ASP A 414 -18.29 0.93 19.52
N TRP A 415 -18.55 0.11 20.53
CA TRP A 415 -19.83 -0.56 20.73
C TRP A 415 -20.25 -0.57 22.21
N GLY A 416 -20.41 0.64 22.75
CA GLY A 416 -20.65 0.90 24.17
C GLY A 416 -19.38 1.19 24.97
N THR A 417 -18.28 1.51 24.28
CA THR A 417 -16.95 1.80 24.82
C THR A 417 -16.56 3.28 24.65
N SER A 418 -15.38 3.67 25.12
CA SER A 418 -14.87 5.05 25.04
C SER A 418 -13.43 5.09 24.51
N TYR A 419 -13.13 4.36 23.43
CA TYR A 419 -11.76 4.25 22.91
C TYR A 419 -11.31 5.50 22.15
N GLY A 420 -12.14 5.99 21.23
CA GLY A 420 -11.74 7.04 20.29
C GLY A 420 -10.78 6.54 19.20
N ALA A 421 -10.55 7.36 18.17
CA ALA A 421 -9.67 7.01 17.06
C ALA A 421 -9.21 8.24 16.27
N THR A 422 -8.05 8.15 15.63
CA THR A 422 -7.59 9.16 14.65
C THR A 422 -7.48 8.54 13.27
N PHE A 423 -8.04 9.24 12.29
CA PHE A 423 -7.98 8.94 10.86
C PHE A 423 -7.37 10.15 10.17
N ASP A 424 -6.15 10.03 9.66
CA ASP A 424 -5.40 11.16 9.13
C ASP A 424 -4.73 10.87 7.78
N HIS A 425 -4.82 11.78 6.81
CA HIS A 425 -4.24 11.60 5.47
C HIS A 425 -4.70 10.30 4.79
N ILE A 426 -6.02 10.18 4.58
CA ILE A 426 -6.63 9.01 3.95
C ILE A 426 -7.26 9.41 2.62
N THR A 427 -6.87 8.73 1.55
CA THR A 427 -7.45 8.92 0.21
C THR A 427 -8.21 7.66 -0.19
N PHE A 428 -9.43 7.85 -0.70
CA PHE A 428 -10.24 6.78 -1.28
C PHE A 428 -10.27 6.94 -2.79
N GLU A 429 -9.85 5.89 -3.50
CA GLU A 429 -9.78 5.79 -4.95
C GLU A 429 -10.52 4.54 -5.43
N SER A 430 -10.85 4.50 -6.72
CA SER A 430 -11.39 3.29 -7.35
C SER A 430 -10.79 3.05 -8.72
N THR A 431 -10.71 1.77 -9.11
CA THR A 431 -10.39 1.36 -10.49
C THR A 431 -11.60 1.45 -11.42
N GLU A 432 -12.78 1.81 -10.91
CA GLU A 432 -14.05 1.83 -11.63
C GLU A 432 -14.68 3.23 -11.58
N ASP A 433 -15.41 3.60 -12.64
CA ASP A 433 -16.09 4.89 -12.71
C ASP A 433 -17.23 5.04 -11.68
N LEU A 434 -17.85 3.91 -11.31
CA LEU A 434 -18.88 3.82 -10.28
C LEU A 434 -18.67 2.57 -9.42
N VAL A 435 -18.61 2.80 -8.11
CA VAL A 435 -18.55 1.76 -7.09
C VAL A 435 -19.95 1.51 -6.52
N LYS A 436 -20.29 0.23 -6.31
CA LYS A 436 -21.60 -0.16 -5.76
C LYS A 436 -21.45 -0.82 -4.39
N VAL A 437 -22.40 -0.55 -3.50
CA VAL A 437 -22.54 -1.26 -2.22
C VAL A 437 -24.01 -1.57 -1.96
N ASN A 438 -24.27 -2.58 -1.15
CA ASN A 438 -25.63 -2.91 -0.72
C ASN A 438 -25.65 -3.23 0.78
N THR A 439 -25.81 -2.18 1.58
CA THR A 439 -25.78 -2.29 3.05
C THR A 439 -26.63 -1.22 3.72
N ASN A 440 -27.15 -1.53 4.91
CA ASN A 440 -27.94 -0.61 5.70
C ASN A 440 -27.17 0.68 5.99
N ASN A 441 -25.89 0.56 6.34
CA ASN A 441 -25.01 1.70 6.59
C ASN A 441 -23.74 1.51 5.76
N PHE A 442 -23.27 2.55 5.10
CA PHE A 442 -21.94 2.57 4.49
C PHE A 442 -21.28 3.92 4.75
N GLY A 443 -20.04 3.91 5.20
CA GLY A 443 -19.15 5.07 5.21
C GLY A 443 -17.78 4.62 4.71
N PHE A 444 -17.02 5.53 4.11
CA PHE A 444 -15.68 5.19 3.59
C PHE A 444 -14.69 4.93 4.73
N VAL A 445 -14.78 5.71 5.81
CA VAL A 445 -13.92 5.53 6.99
C VAL A 445 -14.51 4.48 7.91
N MET A 446 -15.82 4.54 8.18
CA MET A 446 -16.47 3.68 9.16
C MET A 446 -17.88 3.28 8.75
N ILE A 447 -18.27 2.03 8.96
CA ILE A 447 -19.61 1.53 8.60
C ILE A 447 -20.65 1.80 9.69
N ASN A 448 -20.39 1.36 10.92
CA ASN A 448 -21.39 1.31 11.97
C ASN A 448 -21.47 2.61 12.76
N ALA A 449 -22.38 2.63 13.75
CA ALA A 449 -22.55 3.75 14.64
C ALA A 449 -21.27 3.95 15.45
N ILE A 450 -20.90 5.22 15.67
CA ILE A 450 -19.99 5.57 16.76
C ILE A 450 -20.80 5.46 18.04
N TYR A 451 -20.90 4.24 18.57
CA TYR A 451 -21.68 3.93 19.76
C TYR A 451 -20.81 4.05 21.02
N THR A 452 -20.76 5.24 21.63
CA THR A 452 -19.92 5.48 22.80
C THR A 452 -20.66 5.26 24.11
N GLY A 453 -19.96 4.73 25.11
CA GLY A 453 -20.46 4.44 26.45
C GLY A 453 -19.33 4.24 27.46
N GLY A 454 -19.66 3.77 28.67
CA GLY A 454 -18.67 3.49 29.71
C GLY A 454 -18.13 4.74 30.42
N GLU A 455 -16.86 4.70 30.83
CA GLU A 455 -16.17 5.82 31.48
C GLU A 455 -15.22 6.49 30.48
N GLY A 456 -15.19 7.82 30.45
CA GLY A 456 -14.27 8.60 29.63
C GLY A 456 -14.95 9.67 28.77
N ALA A 457 -14.14 10.35 27.96
CA ALA A 457 -14.58 11.34 26.98
C ALA A 457 -13.86 11.07 25.65
N PRO A 458 -14.33 10.08 24.86
CA PRO A 458 -13.64 9.66 23.66
C PRO A 458 -13.57 10.79 22.63
N VAL A 459 -12.44 10.84 21.92
CA VAL A 459 -12.18 11.80 20.85
C VAL A 459 -11.97 11.04 19.56
N TYR A 460 -12.68 11.47 18.52
CA TYR A 460 -12.45 11.01 17.15
C TYR A 460 -11.98 12.17 16.29
N THR A 461 -10.90 11.94 15.57
CA THR A 461 -10.33 12.93 14.64
C THR A 461 -10.35 12.35 13.24
N PHE A 462 -11.01 13.05 12.33
CA PHE A 462 -11.08 12.78 10.91
C PHE A 462 -10.40 13.95 10.19
N SER A 463 -9.13 13.79 9.83
CA SER A 463 -8.31 14.87 9.27
C SER A 463 -7.72 14.50 7.91
N ASN A 464 -7.69 15.46 6.99
CA ASN A 464 -7.02 15.30 5.68
C ASN A 464 -7.55 14.09 4.88
N ILE A 465 -8.86 13.88 4.89
CA ILE A 465 -9.51 12.76 4.19
C ILE A 465 -10.02 13.22 2.83
N THR A 466 -9.67 12.53 1.75
CA THR A 466 -10.15 12.83 0.40
C THR A 466 -10.87 11.64 -0.20
N ASN A 467 -12.09 11.85 -0.68
CA ASN A 467 -12.81 10.88 -1.50
C ASN A 467 -12.83 11.29 -2.97
N ASN A 468 -12.33 10.41 -3.84
CA ASN A 468 -12.40 10.53 -5.30
C ASN A 468 -13.37 9.52 -5.92
N VAL A 469 -14.05 8.70 -5.11
CA VAL A 469 -14.92 7.63 -5.57
C VAL A 469 -16.35 8.11 -5.78
N ASN A 470 -16.93 7.77 -6.93
CA ASN A 470 -18.38 7.79 -7.13
C ASN A 470 -18.97 6.51 -6.55
N LEU A 471 -19.93 6.63 -5.63
CA LEU A 471 -20.50 5.49 -4.93
C LEU A 471 -22.03 5.51 -4.99
N GLN A 472 -22.63 4.34 -5.27
CA GLN A 472 -24.06 4.08 -5.15
C GLN A 472 -24.30 2.98 -4.09
N ASN A 473 -25.02 3.32 -3.03
CA ASN A 473 -25.52 2.35 -2.05
C ASN A 473 -26.98 2.00 -2.34
N ASP A 474 -27.22 0.76 -2.73
CA ASP A 474 -28.57 0.21 -2.96
C ASP A 474 -29.31 -0.14 -1.65
N GLY A 475 -28.60 -0.09 -0.53
CA GLY A 475 -29.11 -0.31 0.82
C GLY A 475 -29.86 0.90 1.36
N THR A 476 -29.56 1.41 2.58
CA THR A 476 -30.36 2.49 3.20
C THR A 476 -29.62 3.82 3.39
N CYS A 477 -28.52 3.82 4.13
CA CYS A 477 -27.88 5.02 4.63
C CYS A 477 -26.41 5.06 4.17
N THR A 478 -25.96 6.23 3.72
CA THR A 478 -24.61 6.42 3.20
C THR A 478 -24.00 7.69 3.77
N GLY A 479 -22.92 7.57 4.52
CA GLY A 479 -22.07 8.70 4.87
C GLY A 479 -20.85 8.75 3.97
N LEU A 480 -20.28 9.93 3.75
CA LEU A 480 -18.91 10.01 3.24
C LEU A 480 -17.96 9.48 4.33
N ILE A 481 -18.02 10.01 5.56
CA ILE A 481 -17.11 9.56 6.63
C ILE A 481 -17.67 8.33 7.35
N VAL A 482 -18.84 8.44 7.99
CA VAL A 482 -19.41 7.40 8.86
C VAL A 482 -20.76 6.91 8.34
N GLY A 483 -20.97 5.59 8.22
CA GLY A 483 -22.21 5.03 7.72
C GLY A 483 -23.39 5.27 8.65
N SER A 484 -23.20 5.10 9.95
CA SER A 484 -24.19 5.46 10.97
C SER A 484 -23.66 6.50 11.94
N GLY A 485 -24.37 7.61 12.04
CA GLY A 485 -23.96 8.76 12.83
C GLY A 485 -24.04 8.57 14.36
N PRO A 486 -23.78 9.65 15.10
CA PRO A 486 -23.65 9.68 16.55
C PRO A 486 -24.67 8.84 17.31
N CYS A 487 -24.18 7.94 18.17
CA CYS A 487 -24.98 7.20 19.15
C CYS A 487 -24.24 7.29 20.49
N PHE A 488 -24.49 8.32 21.28
CA PHE A 488 -23.61 8.69 22.40
C PHE A 488 -24.31 8.55 23.74
N ASN A 489 -23.79 7.67 24.60
CA ASN A 489 -24.19 7.58 26.01
C ASN A 489 -23.24 8.36 26.94
N VAL A 490 -22.13 8.87 26.39
CA VAL A 490 -21.12 9.67 27.10
C VAL A 490 -20.69 10.85 26.24
N LYS A 491 -20.20 11.90 26.88
CA LYS A 491 -19.70 13.08 26.18
C LYS A 491 -18.56 12.72 25.23
N THR A 492 -18.80 12.90 23.95
CA THR A 492 -17.90 12.52 22.85
C THR A 492 -17.51 13.75 22.05
N VAL A 493 -16.26 13.82 21.60
CA VAL A 493 -15.79 14.88 20.71
C VAL A 493 -15.48 14.31 19.33
N LEU A 494 -16.11 14.87 18.29
CA LEU A 494 -15.79 14.57 16.91
C LEU A 494 -15.13 15.79 16.27
N ASN A 495 -13.94 15.61 15.68
CA ASN A 495 -13.24 16.63 14.92
C ASN A 495 -13.18 16.21 13.45
N TYR A 496 -13.72 17.07 12.58
CA TYR A 496 -13.63 16.91 11.12
C TYR A 496 -12.83 18.06 10.55
N GLU A 497 -11.65 17.77 10.02
CA GLU A 497 -10.70 18.77 9.54
C GLU A 497 -10.25 18.45 8.11
N ASN A 498 -10.35 19.41 7.19
CA ASN A 498 -9.84 19.27 5.83
C ASN A 498 -10.31 17.98 5.11
N CYS A 499 -11.58 17.60 5.30
CA CYS A 499 -12.19 16.47 4.59
C CYS A 499 -12.78 16.94 3.26
N VAL A 500 -12.48 16.27 2.16
CA VAL A 500 -12.89 16.66 0.80
C VAL A 500 -13.62 15.53 0.09
N ASN A 501 -14.81 15.82 -0.44
CA ASN A 501 -15.49 14.94 -1.39
C ASN A 501 -15.42 15.49 -2.81
N ASN A 502 -14.86 14.73 -3.73
CA ASN A 502 -14.85 15.04 -5.17
C ASN A 502 -15.86 14.18 -5.95
N GLY A 503 -16.31 13.06 -5.40
CA GLY A 503 -17.19 12.10 -6.06
C GLY A 503 -18.69 12.37 -5.92
N THR A 504 -19.49 11.58 -6.63
CA THR A 504 -20.95 11.50 -6.48
C THR A 504 -21.33 10.39 -5.50
N ILE A 505 -21.96 10.75 -4.39
CA ILE A 505 -22.43 9.80 -3.36
C ILE A 505 -23.95 9.69 -3.43
N THR A 506 -24.41 8.48 -3.76
CA THR A 506 -25.81 8.14 -3.94
C THR A 506 -26.24 7.11 -2.90
N GLY A 507 -27.35 7.35 -2.21
CA GLY A 507 -27.98 6.39 -1.29
C GLY A 507 -29.51 6.39 -1.44
N THR A 508 -30.24 5.65 -0.61
CA THR A 508 -31.70 5.53 -0.79
C THR A 508 -32.51 6.35 0.21
N SER A 509 -32.16 6.36 1.50
CA SER A 509 -32.98 6.95 2.57
C SER A 509 -32.31 8.11 3.29
N SER A 510 -30.99 8.04 3.48
CA SER A 510 -30.22 9.10 4.14
C SER A 510 -28.82 9.13 3.57
N VAL A 511 -28.37 10.30 3.14
CA VAL A 511 -27.06 10.51 2.53
C VAL A 511 -26.43 11.74 3.14
N GLY A 512 -25.22 11.63 3.69
CA GLY A 512 -24.60 12.78 4.32
C GLY A 512 -23.08 12.85 4.25
N PHE A 513 -22.57 14.05 4.44
CA PHE A 513 -21.14 14.33 4.40
C PHE A 513 -20.45 13.78 5.65
N LEU A 514 -20.92 14.13 6.84
CA LEU A 514 -20.33 13.62 8.09
C LEU A 514 -20.77 12.18 8.36
N TYR A 515 -22.06 11.90 8.19
CA TYR A 515 -22.62 10.58 8.44
C TYR A 515 -23.89 10.31 7.62
N GLY A 516 -24.23 9.03 7.45
CA GLY A 516 -25.44 8.58 6.74
C GLY A 516 -26.66 8.47 7.66
N ASN A 517 -26.69 7.44 8.50
CA ASN A 517 -27.85 7.15 9.36
C ASN A 517 -27.94 8.13 10.53
N SER A 518 -29.08 8.78 10.68
CA SER A 518 -29.33 9.80 11.71
C SER A 518 -30.34 9.33 12.76
N ALA A 519 -30.52 8.01 12.95
CA ALA A 519 -31.53 7.47 13.86
C ALA A 519 -31.30 7.86 15.34
N TYR A 520 -30.04 8.02 15.74
CA TYR A 520 -29.63 8.25 17.13
C TYR A 520 -29.24 9.70 17.42
N ILE A 521 -29.54 10.63 16.52
CA ILE A 521 -28.93 11.96 16.53
C ILE A 521 -29.27 12.82 17.76
N ALA A 522 -30.39 12.52 18.44
CA ALA A 522 -30.76 13.16 19.71
C ALA A 522 -29.69 12.98 20.79
N SER A 523 -28.92 11.88 20.72
CA SER A 523 -27.86 11.56 21.68
C SER A 523 -26.77 12.64 21.73
N VAL A 524 -26.57 13.41 20.65
CA VAL A 524 -25.56 14.47 20.61
C VAL A 524 -25.87 15.54 21.66
N ALA A 525 -27.12 16.01 21.69
CA ALA A 525 -27.56 17.01 22.66
C ALA A 525 -27.70 16.41 24.06
N GLU A 526 -28.25 15.18 24.17
CA GLU A 526 -28.46 14.49 25.45
C GLU A 526 -27.16 14.20 26.21
N SER A 527 -26.07 13.95 25.48
CA SER A 527 -24.74 13.67 26.05
C SER A 527 -23.81 14.90 26.11
N GLU A 528 -24.29 16.09 25.70
CA GLU A 528 -23.49 17.31 25.56
C GLU A 528 -22.22 17.12 24.70
N SER A 529 -22.32 16.25 23.69
CA SER A 529 -21.23 15.93 22.78
C SER A 529 -20.97 17.07 21.80
N VAL A 530 -19.71 17.18 21.35
CA VAL A 530 -19.25 18.29 20.53
C VAL A 530 -18.82 17.79 19.15
N ILE A 531 -19.29 18.46 18.11
CA ILE A 531 -18.89 18.21 16.72
C ILE A 531 -18.22 19.47 16.16
N ASN A 532 -16.91 19.38 15.95
CA ASN A 532 -16.08 20.42 15.38
C ASN A 532 -15.87 20.15 13.88
N VAL A 533 -16.03 21.20 13.06
CA VAL A 533 -15.85 21.12 11.61
C VAL A 533 -14.99 22.29 11.16
N LYS A 534 -13.92 21.98 10.42
CA LYS A 534 -12.97 22.96 9.89
C LYS A 534 -12.54 22.56 8.48
N ASP A 535 -12.62 23.51 7.55
CA ASP A 535 -12.09 23.38 6.19
C ASP A 535 -12.58 22.15 5.38
N CYS A 536 -13.72 21.56 5.75
CA CYS A 536 -14.34 20.49 4.96
C CYS A 536 -14.97 21.05 3.68
N LYS A 537 -14.84 20.32 2.57
CA LYS A 537 -15.35 20.72 1.25
C LYS A 537 -16.07 19.59 0.53
N ASN A 538 -17.24 19.90 0.00
CA ASN A 538 -17.89 19.07 -1.01
C ASN A 538 -17.74 19.75 -2.36
N LYS A 539 -17.02 19.10 -3.28
CA LYS A 539 -16.92 19.52 -4.70
C LYS A 539 -17.79 18.66 -5.61
N GLY A 540 -18.26 17.52 -5.11
CA GLY A 540 -19.13 16.59 -5.82
C GLY A 540 -20.62 16.76 -5.49
N LEU A 541 -21.35 15.65 -5.60
CA LEU A 541 -22.79 15.58 -5.45
C LEU A 541 -23.19 14.54 -4.41
N PHE A 542 -24.03 14.93 -3.46
CA PHE A 542 -24.79 13.99 -2.62
C PHE A 542 -26.22 13.93 -3.14
N THR A 543 -26.75 12.74 -3.38
CA THR A 543 -28.11 12.56 -3.91
C THR A 543 -28.77 11.30 -3.39
N ALA A 544 -30.11 11.27 -3.41
CA ALA A 544 -30.87 10.08 -3.04
C ALA A 544 -31.62 9.45 -4.21
N LEU A 545 -31.91 8.16 -4.06
CA LEU A 545 -32.68 7.36 -5.01
C LEU A 545 -34.19 7.39 -4.72
N ASN A 546 -34.60 7.59 -3.45
CA ASN A 546 -36.02 7.64 -3.08
C ASN A 546 -36.47 9.07 -2.76
N ASP A 547 -37.78 9.29 -2.84
CA ASP A 547 -38.43 10.50 -2.33
C ASP A 547 -38.25 10.61 -0.81
N SER A 548 -38.27 11.84 -0.31
CA SER A 548 -38.25 12.14 1.13
C SER A 548 -37.00 11.65 1.87
N ALA A 549 -35.91 11.36 1.14
CA ALA A 549 -34.63 11.03 1.73
C ALA A 549 -33.98 12.26 2.38
N ASN A 550 -33.22 12.03 3.44
CA ASN A 550 -32.44 13.10 4.07
C ASN A 550 -31.11 13.23 3.35
N VAL A 551 -30.87 14.32 2.63
CA VAL A 551 -29.60 14.59 1.96
C VAL A 551 -29.05 15.92 2.46
N ALA A 552 -27.98 15.88 3.25
CA ALA A 552 -27.45 17.07 3.93
C ALA A 552 -25.98 16.90 4.33
N PHE A 553 -25.33 17.97 4.74
CA PHE A 553 -23.98 17.90 5.29
C PHE A 553 -23.93 17.03 6.57
N ALA A 554 -24.87 17.26 7.48
CA ALA A 554 -25.09 16.50 8.70
C ALA A 554 -26.60 16.17 8.84
N PRO A 555 -27.06 15.02 8.31
CA PRO A 555 -28.48 14.67 8.31
C PRO A 555 -29.14 14.82 9.69
N LYS A 556 -30.25 15.58 9.75
CA LYS A 556 -31.03 15.93 10.95
C LYS A 556 -30.32 16.74 12.05
N LEU A 557 -29.15 17.35 11.80
CA LEU A 557 -28.55 18.37 12.68
C LEU A 557 -28.62 19.76 12.03
N ALA A 558 -29.70 20.50 12.30
CA ALA A 558 -29.93 21.82 11.71
C ALA A 558 -28.77 22.79 11.99
N ASP A 559 -28.31 22.88 13.25
CA ASP A 559 -27.24 23.80 13.65
C ASP A 559 -25.94 23.61 12.86
N LEU A 560 -25.57 22.36 12.55
CA LEU A 560 -24.40 22.08 11.72
C LEU A 560 -24.66 22.38 10.24
N ASN A 561 -25.85 22.05 9.73
CA ASN A 561 -26.19 22.31 8.33
C ASN A 561 -26.21 23.80 8.02
N ASP A 562 -26.84 24.61 8.88
CA ASP A 562 -26.94 26.06 8.73
C ASP A 562 -25.56 26.72 8.75
N LYS A 563 -24.63 26.18 9.56
CA LYS A 563 -23.28 26.72 9.69
C LYS A 563 -22.32 26.26 8.58
N TYR A 564 -22.40 25.00 8.18
CA TYR A 564 -21.33 24.37 7.39
C TYR A 564 -21.74 23.90 5.99
N GLN A 565 -23.01 23.60 5.71
CA GLN A 565 -23.39 23.06 4.41
C GLN A 565 -23.08 24.03 3.27
N GLY A 566 -23.41 25.31 3.44
CA GLY A 566 -23.14 26.34 2.43
C GLY A 566 -21.64 26.61 2.22
N THR A 567 -20.84 26.54 3.29
CA THR A 567 -19.38 26.79 3.22
C THR A 567 -18.58 25.58 2.77
N ALA A 568 -19.10 24.37 2.99
CA ALA A 568 -18.57 23.14 2.41
C ALA A 568 -18.75 23.13 0.88
N GLY A 569 -19.83 23.72 0.36
CA GLY A 569 -20.08 23.86 -1.08
C GLY A 569 -20.65 22.59 -1.73
N GLY A 570 -20.57 22.54 -3.06
CA GLY A 570 -21.09 21.42 -3.86
C GLY A 570 -22.62 21.33 -3.80
N THR A 571 -23.15 20.16 -4.12
CA THR A 571 -24.60 19.97 -4.23
C THR A 571 -25.10 18.87 -3.30
N PHE A 572 -26.20 19.15 -2.60
CA PHE A 572 -26.98 18.19 -1.82
C PHE A 572 -28.41 18.15 -2.38
N LEU A 573 -28.75 17.08 -3.09
CA LEU A 573 -30.07 16.90 -3.73
C LEU A 573 -30.90 15.87 -2.96
N SER A 574 -31.89 16.35 -2.22
CA SER A 574 -32.86 15.51 -1.51
C SER A 574 -33.96 14.96 -2.42
N GLU A 575 -34.22 15.62 -3.55
CA GLU A 575 -35.17 15.15 -4.56
C GLU A 575 -34.55 14.00 -5.36
N ASN A 576 -35.33 12.91 -5.55
CA ASN A 576 -34.91 11.86 -6.45
C ASN A 576 -35.16 12.27 -7.90
N TYR A 577 -34.49 11.61 -8.84
CA TYR A 577 -34.57 11.91 -10.26
C TYR A 577 -35.99 11.87 -10.89
N LEU A 578 -36.91 11.12 -10.28
CA LEU A 578 -38.29 10.89 -10.72
C LEU A 578 -39.35 11.72 -9.97
N SER A 579 -38.97 12.48 -8.92
CA SER A 579 -39.92 13.20 -8.05
C SER A 579 -40.84 14.12 -8.84
N ASN A 580 -40.28 14.91 -9.76
CA ASN A 580 -41.01 15.90 -10.56
C ASN A 580 -41.38 15.40 -11.97
N LYS A 581 -41.36 14.08 -12.19
CA LYS A 581 -41.67 13.47 -13.49
C LYS A 581 -42.99 12.71 -13.46
N ASN A 582 -43.78 12.90 -14.51
CA ASN A 582 -44.95 12.08 -14.79
C ASN A 582 -44.46 10.68 -15.19
N CYS A 583 -44.69 9.71 -14.31
CA CYS A 583 -44.32 8.32 -14.51
C CYS A 583 -45.55 7.48 -14.13
N THR A 584 -46.42 7.23 -15.10
CA THR A 584 -47.60 6.37 -14.92
C THR A 584 -47.31 5.02 -15.53
N VAL A 585 -47.45 3.94 -14.76
CA VAL A 585 -47.31 2.58 -15.30
C VAL A 585 -48.67 2.10 -15.75
N ASN A 586 -48.73 1.61 -16.99
CA ASN A 586 -49.92 1.07 -17.61
C ASN A 586 -49.80 -0.45 -17.71
N GLN A 587 -50.92 -1.15 -17.62
CA GLN A 587 -50.99 -2.60 -17.73
C GLN A 587 -52.05 -3.02 -18.75
N ASN A 588 -51.68 -3.93 -19.66
CA ASN A 588 -52.61 -4.62 -20.55
C ASN A 588 -52.34 -6.13 -20.49
N GLY A 589 -53.22 -6.86 -19.79
CA GLY A 589 -52.95 -8.26 -19.45
C GLY A 589 -51.64 -8.36 -18.65
N THR A 590 -50.69 -9.16 -19.13
CA THR A 590 -49.38 -9.36 -18.49
C THR A 590 -48.29 -8.43 -19.01
N VAL A 591 -48.62 -7.47 -19.89
CA VAL A 591 -47.67 -6.52 -20.48
C VAL A 591 -47.77 -5.18 -19.77
N PHE A 592 -46.61 -4.57 -19.51
CA PHE A 592 -46.48 -3.29 -18.81
C PHE A 592 -45.74 -2.26 -19.66
N SER A 593 -46.17 -1.01 -19.60
CA SER A 593 -45.50 0.14 -20.22
C SER A 593 -45.48 1.33 -19.26
N ILE A 594 -44.65 2.33 -19.57
CA ILE A 594 -44.57 3.57 -18.79
C ILE A 594 -44.91 4.78 -19.66
N ASN A 595 -45.88 5.56 -19.21
CA ASN A 595 -46.19 6.87 -19.75
C ASN A 595 -45.34 7.91 -19.03
N THR A 596 -44.32 8.40 -19.73
CA THR A 596 -43.39 9.45 -19.30
C THR A 596 -42.84 10.20 -20.52
N ALA A 597 -42.60 11.50 -20.37
CA ALA A 597 -41.96 12.32 -21.39
C ALA A 597 -40.41 12.24 -21.34
N ASP A 598 -39.83 11.68 -20.27
CA ASP A 598 -38.39 11.55 -20.12
C ASP A 598 -37.88 10.29 -20.83
N THR A 599 -37.21 10.47 -21.96
CA THR A 599 -36.63 9.39 -22.77
C THR A 599 -35.12 9.27 -22.59
N ASN A 600 -34.52 9.99 -21.65
CA ASN A 600 -33.05 10.00 -21.45
C ASN A 600 -32.54 8.83 -20.60
N VAL A 601 -33.46 8.06 -20.02
CA VAL A 601 -33.19 6.91 -19.16
C VAL A 601 -33.99 5.71 -19.64
N SER A 602 -33.52 4.52 -19.30
CA SER A 602 -34.31 3.30 -19.42
C SER A 602 -35.06 3.03 -18.12
N TYR A 603 -36.21 2.37 -18.22
CA TYR A 603 -37.08 2.10 -17.07
C TYR A 603 -37.26 0.61 -16.85
N LYS A 604 -37.31 0.20 -15.58
CA LYS A 604 -37.74 -1.13 -15.17
C LYS A 604 -38.87 -1.05 -14.15
N LEU A 605 -39.88 -1.90 -14.29
CA LEU A 605 -40.86 -2.16 -13.25
C LEU A 605 -40.29 -3.24 -12.33
N VAL A 606 -40.20 -2.95 -11.05
CA VAL A 606 -39.67 -3.88 -10.05
C VAL A 606 -40.82 -4.41 -9.20
N PHE A 607 -41.05 -5.71 -9.32
CA PHE A 607 -41.92 -6.46 -8.41
C PHE A 607 -41.13 -6.81 -7.15
N ASN A 608 -41.46 -6.16 -6.05
CA ASN A 608 -40.87 -6.42 -4.75
C ASN A 608 -41.72 -7.43 -3.98
N VAL A 609 -41.28 -8.69 -3.98
CA VAL A 609 -41.95 -9.82 -3.32
C VAL A 609 -41.61 -9.78 -1.83
N SER A 610 -42.65 -9.63 -0.99
CA SER A 610 -42.46 -9.31 0.42
C SER A 610 -41.71 -10.38 1.21
N ALA A 611 -42.02 -11.67 1.00
CA ALA A 611 -41.40 -12.78 1.72
C ALA A 611 -41.42 -14.08 0.89
N ILE A 612 -40.31 -14.82 0.92
CA ILE A 612 -40.15 -16.17 0.38
C ILE A 612 -39.65 -17.06 1.52
N TYR A 613 -40.35 -18.17 1.79
CA TYR A 613 -40.08 -19.07 2.90
C TYR A 613 -39.50 -20.38 2.37
N SER A 614 -38.36 -20.83 2.89
CA SER A 614 -37.73 -22.12 2.52
C SER A 614 -37.54 -22.99 3.76
N LYS A 615 -38.00 -24.25 3.75
CA LYS A 615 -37.88 -25.11 4.94
C LYS A 615 -36.42 -25.40 5.27
N LYS A 616 -36.08 -25.29 6.56
CA LYS A 616 -34.73 -25.59 7.05
C LYS A 616 -34.34 -27.06 6.88
N ASP A 617 -35.29 -27.98 6.89
CA ASP A 617 -35.06 -29.41 6.74
C ASP A 617 -35.11 -29.90 5.28
N GLY A 618 -35.36 -28.99 4.33
CA GLY A 618 -35.43 -29.28 2.89
C GLY A 618 -36.59 -30.18 2.47
N LYS A 619 -37.56 -30.45 3.35
CA LYS A 619 -38.74 -31.28 3.03
C LYS A 619 -39.87 -30.44 2.45
N ALA A 620 -40.74 -31.09 1.69
CA ALA A 620 -41.95 -30.47 1.17
C ALA A 620 -42.81 -29.88 2.30
N TRP A 621 -43.35 -28.69 2.09
CA TRP A 621 -44.20 -28.04 3.08
C TRP A 621 -45.63 -28.61 3.09
N THR A 622 -46.22 -28.63 4.27
CA THR A 622 -47.60 -29.04 4.55
C THR A 622 -48.45 -27.84 4.92
N ASP A 623 -49.78 -27.96 4.84
CA ASP A 623 -50.69 -26.86 5.21
C ASP A 623 -50.49 -26.40 6.66
N ALA A 624 -50.11 -27.31 7.56
CA ALA A 624 -49.76 -26.97 8.95
C ALA A 624 -48.53 -26.06 9.05
N ASP A 625 -47.52 -26.24 8.19
CA ASP A 625 -46.31 -25.41 8.17
C ASP A 625 -46.62 -23.97 7.74
N THR A 626 -47.62 -23.77 6.86
CA THR A 626 -48.02 -22.45 6.34
C THR A 626 -48.62 -21.54 7.42
N VAL A 627 -49.25 -22.12 8.45
CA VAL A 627 -49.77 -21.36 9.60
C VAL A 627 -48.62 -20.70 10.36
N VAL A 628 -47.50 -21.40 10.49
CA VAL A 628 -46.30 -20.92 11.20
C VAL A 628 -45.57 -19.85 10.39
N ALA A 629 -45.61 -19.90 9.04
CA ALA A 629 -45.00 -18.90 8.17
C ALA A 629 -45.57 -17.48 8.38
N LYS A 630 -46.81 -17.37 8.90
CA LYS A 630 -47.50 -16.11 9.20
C LYS A 630 -47.39 -15.69 10.67
N ASP A 631 -46.77 -16.52 11.53
CA ASP A 631 -46.53 -16.24 12.95
C ASP A 631 -45.13 -15.67 13.14
N LYS A 632 -45.04 -14.34 13.36
CA LYS A 632 -43.77 -13.61 13.54
C LYS A 632 -42.92 -14.12 14.70
N GLU A 633 -43.52 -14.77 15.70
CA GLU A 633 -42.81 -15.29 16.87
C GLU A 633 -42.27 -16.71 16.65
N LYS A 634 -42.75 -17.43 15.64
CA LYS A 634 -42.48 -18.87 15.48
C LYS A 634 -41.92 -19.28 14.13
N TRP A 635 -41.99 -18.46 13.09
CA TRP A 635 -41.57 -18.84 11.74
C TRP A 635 -40.12 -19.34 11.65
N ASP A 636 -39.18 -18.73 12.38
CA ASP A 636 -37.76 -19.08 12.32
C ASP A 636 -37.45 -20.46 12.95
N THR A 637 -38.44 -21.11 13.57
CA THR A 637 -38.26 -22.49 14.05
C THR A 637 -38.16 -23.51 12.91
N ILE A 638 -38.80 -23.24 11.76
CA ILE A 638 -38.85 -24.18 10.63
C ILE A 638 -38.51 -23.55 9.27
N TRP A 639 -38.53 -22.21 9.17
CA TRP A 639 -38.34 -21.48 7.90
C TRP A 639 -37.07 -20.64 7.89
N ASN A 640 -36.35 -20.65 6.78
CA ASN A 640 -35.49 -19.54 6.35
C ASN A 640 -36.33 -18.56 5.54
N VAL A 641 -36.18 -17.24 5.75
CA VAL A 641 -37.00 -16.23 5.05
C VAL A 641 -36.14 -15.23 4.32
N SER A 642 -36.41 -15.07 3.03
CA SER A 642 -35.88 -13.97 2.21
C SER A 642 -36.95 -12.89 2.05
N ASN A 643 -36.67 -11.68 2.51
CA ASN A 643 -37.60 -10.56 2.46
C ASN A 643 -37.23 -9.58 1.35
N GLY A 644 -38.26 -9.09 0.64
CA GLY A 644 -38.13 -7.99 -0.31
C GLY A 644 -37.37 -8.34 -1.59
N THR A 645 -37.45 -9.59 -2.05
CA THR A 645 -36.79 -10.05 -3.28
C THR A 645 -37.36 -9.31 -4.49
N LYS A 646 -36.49 -8.70 -5.29
CA LYS A 646 -36.85 -7.83 -6.42
C LYS A 646 -36.80 -8.62 -7.73
N TYR A 647 -37.88 -8.55 -8.50
CA TYR A 647 -37.96 -9.11 -9.86
C TYR A 647 -38.22 -7.96 -10.85
N PRO A 648 -37.18 -7.46 -11.54
CA PRO A 648 -37.33 -6.38 -12.50
C PRO A 648 -37.81 -6.90 -13.86
N ILE A 649 -38.68 -6.14 -14.53
CA ILE A 649 -38.98 -6.28 -15.96
C ILE A 649 -38.75 -4.95 -16.66
N ASP A 650 -38.33 -4.99 -17.93
CA ASP A 650 -38.14 -3.77 -18.70
C ASP A 650 -39.49 -3.09 -19.01
N LEU A 651 -39.53 -1.76 -18.91
CA LEU A 651 -40.68 -0.95 -19.25
C LEU A 651 -40.41 -0.20 -20.55
N SER A 652 -41.22 -0.47 -21.57
CA SER A 652 -41.22 0.34 -22.79
C SER A 652 -41.89 1.68 -22.52
N VAL A 653 -41.26 2.76 -22.99
CA VAL A 653 -41.85 4.11 -22.94
C VAL A 653 -42.95 4.19 -24.00
N ASP A 654 -44.17 4.49 -23.57
CA ASP A 654 -45.33 4.68 -24.43
C ASP A 654 -46.21 5.80 -23.86
N ILE A 655 -46.12 6.98 -24.47
CA ILE A 655 -46.83 8.19 -24.02
C ILE A 655 -48.34 8.14 -24.27
N ASP A 656 -48.77 7.24 -25.16
CA ASP A 656 -50.17 7.07 -25.55
C ASP A 656 -50.79 5.85 -24.85
N ALA A 657 -50.03 5.13 -24.02
CA ALA A 657 -50.50 3.95 -23.33
C ALA A 657 -51.74 4.22 -22.47
N THR A 658 -52.79 3.45 -22.72
CA THR A 658 -54.04 3.46 -21.96
C THR A 658 -54.23 2.11 -21.25
N GLY A 659 -54.62 2.11 -19.99
CA GLY A 659 -54.85 0.89 -19.20
C GLY A 659 -54.40 1.05 -17.75
N GLU A 660 -55.23 0.63 -16.80
CA GLU A 660 -54.96 0.78 -15.37
C GLU A 660 -54.22 -0.46 -14.82
N LEU A 661 -53.36 -0.22 -13.82
CA LEU A 661 -52.76 -1.32 -13.05
C LEU A 661 -53.84 -2.12 -12.33
N SER A 662 -53.63 -3.44 -12.25
CA SER A 662 -54.41 -4.34 -11.40
C SER A 662 -54.56 -3.77 -9.98
N GLY A 663 -55.73 -3.99 -9.38
CA GLY A 663 -56.08 -3.47 -8.05
C GLY A 663 -55.10 -3.90 -6.95
N SER A 664 -54.51 -5.10 -7.07
CA SER A 664 -53.44 -5.58 -6.20
C SER A 664 -52.49 -6.54 -6.93
N PHE A 665 -51.33 -6.78 -6.33
CA PHE A 665 -50.31 -7.70 -6.82
C PHE A 665 -49.94 -8.71 -5.73
N LYS A 666 -49.84 -9.99 -6.09
CA LYS A 666 -49.52 -11.09 -5.17
C LYS A 666 -48.47 -12.00 -5.76
N ALA A 667 -47.71 -12.66 -4.90
CA ALA A 667 -46.77 -13.70 -5.28
C ALA A 667 -47.21 -15.03 -4.67
N TYR A 668 -47.26 -16.08 -5.50
CA TYR A 668 -47.61 -17.44 -5.11
C TYR A 668 -46.57 -18.45 -5.58
N ASP A 669 -46.32 -19.49 -4.79
CA ASP A 669 -45.75 -20.70 -5.34
C ASP A 669 -46.82 -21.46 -6.14
N LYS A 670 -46.40 -22.36 -7.02
CA LYS A 670 -47.31 -23.09 -7.93
C LYS A 670 -48.40 -23.89 -7.21
N LYS A 671 -48.09 -24.48 -6.05
CA LYS A 671 -49.05 -25.28 -5.27
C LYS A 671 -50.09 -24.36 -4.63
N THR A 672 -49.66 -23.24 -4.06
CA THR A 672 -50.57 -22.19 -3.55
C THR A 672 -51.43 -21.59 -4.66
N ALA A 673 -50.87 -21.32 -5.84
CA ALA A 673 -51.61 -20.81 -6.99
C ALA A 673 -52.70 -21.79 -7.44
N ALA A 674 -52.37 -23.08 -7.59
CA ALA A 674 -53.32 -24.12 -7.96
C ALA A 674 -54.46 -24.26 -6.94
N ALA A 675 -54.15 -24.23 -5.64
CA ALA A 675 -55.14 -24.25 -4.56
C ALA A 675 -56.12 -23.05 -4.61
N ASN A 676 -55.68 -21.92 -5.18
CA ASN A 676 -56.50 -20.73 -5.39
C ASN A 676 -57.10 -20.65 -6.81
N GLY A 677 -57.06 -21.75 -7.59
CA GLY A 677 -57.64 -21.82 -8.92
C GLY A 677 -56.94 -20.92 -9.95
N ILE A 678 -55.63 -20.71 -9.80
CA ILE A 678 -54.77 -19.95 -10.71
C ILE A 678 -53.87 -20.94 -11.45
N SER A 679 -53.99 -21.01 -12.77
CA SER A 679 -53.16 -21.86 -13.62
C SER A 679 -52.13 -21.00 -14.36
N ALA A 680 -50.86 -21.38 -14.26
CA ALA A 680 -49.74 -20.71 -14.93
C ALA A 680 -48.96 -21.72 -15.79
N THR A 681 -48.64 -21.36 -17.04
CA THR A 681 -48.03 -22.28 -18.02
C THR A 681 -46.79 -21.71 -18.72
N ASN A 682 -46.50 -20.41 -18.61
CA ASN A 682 -45.44 -19.71 -19.33
C ASN A 682 -44.44 -19.08 -18.35
N PHE A 683 -43.57 -19.90 -17.76
CA PHE A 683 -42.57 -19.42 -16.80
C PHE A 683 -41.35 -18.85 -17.55
N THR A 684 -40.97 -17.63 -17.20
CA THR A 684 -39.75 -16.96 -17.69
C THR A 684 -38.99 -16.48 -16.45
N ASP A 685 -37.68 -16.73 -16.39
CA ASP A 685 -36.84 -16.41 -15.22
C ASP A 685 -37.40 -16.94 -13.88
N GLY A 686 -38.03 -18.11 -13.91
CA GLY A 686 -38.53 -18.81 -12.71
C GLY A 686 -39.94 -18.43 -12.24
N TYR A 687 -40.62 -17.48 -12.91
CA TYR A 687 -42.00 -17.10 -12.58
C TYR A 687 -42.86 -16.83 -13.82
N ALA A 688 -44.18 -16.84 -13.64
CA ALA A 688 -45.18 -16.53 -14.65
C ALA A 688 -46.14 -15.47 -14.13
N LEU A 689 -46.57 -14.56 -14.99
CA LEU A 689 -47.58 -13.56 -14.64
C LEU A 689 -48.96 -14.06 -15.04
N VAL A 690 -49.94 -13.95 -14.13
CA VAL A 690 -51.34 -14.28 -14.39
C VAL A 690 -52.22 -13.15 -13.89
N VAL A 691 -53.11 -12.64 -14.73
CA VAL A 691 -54.11 -11.65 -14.32
C VAL A 691 -55.46 -12.33 -14.17
N LYS A 692 -56.07 -12.23 -12.98
CA LYS A 692 -57.38 -12.81 -12.69
C LYS A 692 -58.12 -11.94 -11.67
N ASP A 693 -59.39 -11.66 -11.92
CA ASP A 693 -60.28 -10.92 -11.01
C ASP A 693 -59.70 -9.59 -10.51
N GLY A 694 -58.99 -8.86 -11.38
CA GLY A 694 -58.37 -7.57 -11.06
C GLY A 694 -57.09 -7.66 -10.20
N VAL A 695 -56.52 -8.86 -10.03
CA VAL A 695 -55.26 -9.11 -9.33
C VAL A 695 -54.23 -9.66 -10.31
N THR A 696 -52.99 -9.18 -10.23
CA THR A 696 -51.85 -9.78 -10.93
C THR A 696 -51.07 -10.68 -9.98
N TYR A 697 -50.88 -11.93 -10.38
CA TYR A 697 -50.15 -12.94 -9.63
C TYR A 697 -48.80 -13.21 -10.30
N LEU A 698 -47.72 -13.12 -9.53
CA LEU A 698 -46.42 -13.69 -9.85
C LEU A 698 -46.42 -15.12 -9.32
N VAL A 699 -46.60 -16.10 -10.19
CA VAL A 699 -46.59 -17.52 -9.84
C VAL A 699 -45.19 -18.07 -10.06
N PHE A 700 -44.55 -18.57 -9.02
CA PHE A 700 -43.19 -19.10 -9.03
C PHE A 700 -43.17 -20.62 -9.19
N ASP A 701 -42.30 -21.12 -10.06
CA ASP A 701 -42.00 -22.55 -10.19
C ASP A 701 -40.80 -22.89 -9.31
N VAL A 702 -41.08 -23.15 -8.04
CA VAL A 702 -40.09 -23.41 -6.98
C VAL A 702 -40.20 -24.85 -6.49
N THR A 703 -39.17 -25.30 -5.78
CA THR A 703 -39.15 -26.61 -5.13
C THR A 703 -40.21 -26.72 -4.04
N GLU A 704 -40.62 -27.94 -3.71
CA GLU A 704 -41.75 -28.20 -2.80
C GLU A 704 -41.49 -27.79 -1.35
N ASP A 705 -40.24 -27.50 -0.97
CA ASP A 705 -39.83 -26.98 0.33
C ASP A 705 -39.93 -25.44 0.43
N VAL A 706 -40.30 -24.77 -0.66
CA VAL A 706 -40.47 -23.31 -0.73
C VAL A 706 -41.95 -22.94 -0.76
N TYR A 707 -42.35 -22.05 0.14
CA TYR A 707 -43.70 -21.52 0.27
C TYR A 707 -43.71 -20.02 -0.02
N ILE A 708 -44.66 -19.58 -0.86
CA ILE A 708 -44.86 -18.17 -1.18
C ILE A 708 -46.36 -17.87 -1.19
N ASP A 709 -46.78 -16.97 -0.31
CA ASP A 709 -48.12 -16.37 -0.24
C ASP A 709 -47.98 -14.98 0.35
N CYS A 710 -47.67 -13.99 -0.50
CA CYS A 710 -47.44 -12.63 -0.02
C CYS A 710 -47.87 -11.56 -1.01
N ALA A 711 -47.97 -10.33 -0.49
CA ALA A 711 -48.18 -9.14 -1.30
C ALA A 711 -46.92 -8.76 -2.07
N VAL A 712 -47.11 -8.16 -3.24
CA VAL A 712 -46.04 -7.61 -4.06
C VAL A 712 -46.22 -6.09 -4.14
N LYS A 713 -45.15 -5.37 -3.83
CA LYS A 713 -45.08 -3.91 -4.02
C LYS A 713 -44.43 -3.59 -5.36
N LEU A 714 -44.86 -2.51 -6.00
CA LEU A 714 -44.35 -2.07 -7.28
C LEU A 714 -43.56 -0.78 -7.16
N SER A 715 -42.41 -0.75 -7.85
CA SER A 715 -41.61 0.45 -8.01
C SER A 715 -41.10 0.58 -9.44
N VAL A 716 -40.98 1.81 -9.94
CA VAL A 716 -40.27 2.12 -11.19
C VAL A 716 -38.84 2.52 -10.86
N TYR A 717 -37.89 1.92 -11.57
CA TYR A 717 -36.47 2.20 -11.47
C TYR A 717 -36.02 2.84 -12.79
N ALA A 718 -35.29 3.95 -12.71
CA ALA A 718 -34.74 4.66 -13.87
C ALA A 718 -33.22 4.52 -13.92
N TYR A 719 -32.69 4.11 -15.07
CA TYR A 719 -31.27 3.88 -15.30
C TYR A 719 -30.72 4.76 -16.42
N ASP A 720 -29.53 5.32 -16.24
CA ASP A 720 -28.84 6.03 -17.32
C ASP A 720 -28.29 5.07 -18.39
N ALA A 721 -27.68 5.64 -19.43
CA ALA A 721 -27.11 4.89 -20.55
C ALA A 721 -26.00 3.89 -20.15
N ASN A 722 -25.37 4.10 -18.99
CA ASN A 722 -24.32 3.22 -18.46
C ASN A 722 -24.91 2.14 -17.52
N GLY A 723 -26.23 2.12 -17.32
CA GLY A 723 -26.90 1.18 -16.42
C GLY A 723 -26.81 1.55 -14.94
N ASN A 724 -26.51 2.80 -14.62
CA ASN A 724 -26.46 3.29 -13.24
C ASN A 724 -27.84 3.80 -12.80
N LEU A 725 -28.20 3.56 -11.55
CA LEU A 725 -29.54 3.87 -11.05
C LEU A 725 -29.62 5.38 -10.75
N LYS A 726 -30.61 6.04 -11.34
CA LYS A 726 -30.83 7.49 -11.20
C LYS A 726 -31.93 7.81 -10.21
N GLY A 727 -32.94 6.96 -10.09
CA GLY A 727 -34.03 7.17 -9.15
C GLY A 727 -35.00 5.99 -9.09
N ILE A 728 -35.74 5.94 -7.99
CA ILE A 728 -36.74 4.93 -7.66
C ILE A 728 -38.03 5.65 -7.28
N LYS A 729 -39.16 5.23 -7.85
CA LYS A 729 -40.50 5.73 -7.51
C LYS A 729 -41.42 4.58 -7.15
N GLY A 730 -41.96 4.58 -5.93
CA GLY A 730 -43.01 3.64 -5.54
C GLY A 730 -44.29 3.91 -6.33
N ILE A 731 -44.93 2.87 -6.83
CA ILE A 731 -46.14 2.97 -7.65
C ILE A 731 -47.35 2.37 -6.92
N LYS A 732 -47.18 1.19 -6.30
CA LYS A 732 -48.30 0.47 -5.67
C LYS A 732 -47.89 -0.44 -4.52
#